data_AF-A0AA41AL56-F1
#
_entry.id   AF-A0AA41AL56-F1
#
_cell.length_a   1.000
_cell.length_b   1.000
_cell.length_c   1.000
_cell.angle_alpha   90.00
_cell.angle_beta   90.00
_cell.angle_gamma   90.00
#
_symmetry.space_group_name_H-M   'P 1'
#
loop_
_entity.id
_entity.type
_entity.pdbx_description
1 polymer ?
#
loop_
_entity_poly.entity_id
_entity_poly.type
_entity_poly.pdbx_seq_one_letter_code
_entity_poly.pdbx_strand_id
1 'polypeptide(L)'
;MSDAVEEAKARAVEPVSAKQRDAFISYSQSKNAPLAKQLQRGLERLAVSRFRPMRMSVFRDVTSLPANHDLWQSIQRELARSRYFILLASPEAAASPWVAREVDYWLRERDTEHLLIAVASGEIVWDDRAGDFDWRKTTSLPRNLAGHFTAAPLWVDLREIGERSHHSMRYPPFRAAVATLASPLHGRPKEELEHDDFRQLRFVKRLSWSGVALLVALLVLAVYGFFDASRQREAALSQARTSASQALAARSGQLLGTSPNQAAQYALYAEETRSTPESRRALAQTVTAAPYARRRLRADADSVTDMQGASRPAATDVVLSGDGTTAAYRSVFDDDRAVRLYDVRSARQSRVVRAEGTPRALSRDGRVLAMEVYLNRVQLWDTRSGRLLSTMATGHTENLPHVGHGLHALALSPDGRWVAASHYTPEGEAFAVVWRASDGREITRVPVSDARVGLGFSADGSRLTLVDQDRREVREFRTDSARWEAARSLPGMPGSTAEALRYSEVLLFDGARKALTRTSERAEVWDLEQRRRIAVRSLGPYEDMTVADDKGIFLLGGQDGTVRLYDAALRPGTTLGRLTRPASTIAMSADGTQVVVASYGGELNLFTTGVRRGQQVAFDEKDFTFGDLTPDGRMAVHRSEGRTEFWDPATGRRLGVIPYANLSVNLEDTAYTLSGDKRYVGMQSVEGFEDEGRFDVWDLRTGRRTDCGTAVGGSSFSPIRRPGLSFLPGDRYVVGEWNGAVELLDTRTCTRSTVTEDSGRFALSGDRRTLVLLNDDGVDTWRWDGDHAFARAARTTLPSEARPVDMSVDHEGRQAAFSDRESHVYVVRLDSGERVRATGYLPDKTDAVAFSRDGRLLFQGFMTESTRGVRVLDAGSGDQLDIWTTDPPTGSVQSNEGMQVVPGPADDILTLGPDHKVVRRTVGVGAWHDLLCGLVSQPLPARERDRYLQDLDVEDPCR
;
A
#
# COMPACT_ATOMS: atom_id res chain seq x y z
N MET A 1 -46.30 10.58 42.16
CA MET A 1 -47.61 10.20 42.74
C MET A 1 -47.42 9.00 43.63
N SER A 2 -46.86 9.26 44.81
CA SER A 2 -47.48 8.80 46.07
C SER A 2 -48.89 9.40 46.12
N ASP A 3 -49.80 8.75 46.84
CA ASP A 3 -51.17 9.21 47.15
C ASP A 3 -52.28 8.53 46.34
N ALA A 4 -52.09 7.24 46.08
CA ALA A 4 -53.19 6.27 46.05
C ALA A 4 -52.96 5.19 47.14
N VAL A 5 -52.36 5.60 48.27
CA VAL A 5 -52.01 4.75 49.42
C VAL A 5 -53.05 4.84 50.56
N GLU A 6 -54.14 5.61 50.41
CA GLU A 6 -55.02 5.91 51.54
C GLU A 6 -56.53 5.73 51.32
N GLU A 7 -56.97 4.78 50.48
CA GLU A 7 -58.41 4.50 50.38
C GLU A 7 -58.76 3.05 50.00
N ALA A 8 -58.29 2.09 50.80
CA ALA A 8 -58.89 0.73 50.83
C ALA A 8 -58.69 0.00 52.18
N LYS A 9 -58.49 0.73 53.29
CA LYS A 9 -58.41 0.19 54.65
C LYS A 9 -59.54 0.71 55.53
N ALA A 10 -60.78 0.44 55.14
CA ALA A 10 -61.91 0.43 56.06
C ALA A 10 -63.09 -0.36 55.48
N ARG A 11 -63.07 -1.69 55.61
CA ARG A 11 -64.30 -2.50 55.69
C ARG A 11 -64.05 -3.76 56.53
N ALA A 12 -64.55 -3.66 57.76
CA ALA A 12 -65.14 -4.70 58.60
C ALA A 12 -64.38 -6.03 58.76
N VAL A 13 -63.71 -6.15 59.90
CA VAL A 13 -63.61 -7.42 60.62
C VAL A 13 -65.02 -7.75 61.13
N GLU A 14 -65.74 -8.60 60.40
CA GLU A 14 -66.85 -9.40 60.93
C GLU A 14 -66.28 -10.68 61.58
N PRO A 15 -66.95 -11.23 62.61
CA PRO A 15 -66.39 -12.30 63.42
C PRO A 15 -66.20 -13.57 62.59
N VAL A 16 -65.03 -14.21 62.76
CA VAL A 16 -64.73 -15.52 62.18
C VAL A 16 -65.80 -16.50 62.60
N SER A 17 -66.75 -16.79 61.72
CA SER A 17 -67.55 -18.00 61.82
C SER A 17 -66.56 -19.17 61.82
N ALA A 18 -66.65 -20.04 62.82
CA ALA A 18 -65.76 -21.18 62.92
C ALA A 18 -65.93 -22.05 61.67
N LYS A 19 -64.95 -22.00 60.76
CA LYS A 19 -64.98 -22.72 59.47
C LYS A 19 -65.27 -24.20 59.70
N GLN A 20 -66.33 -24.69 59.07
CA GLN A 20 -66.64 -26.11 58.98
C GLN A 20 -65.45 -26.86 58.33
N ARG A 21 -65.13 -28.06 58.83
CA ARG A 21 -64.10 -28.95 58.28
C ARG A 21 -64.72 -29.83 57.20
N ASP A 22 -63.96 -30.15 56.17
CA ASP A 22 -64.43 -31.00 55.08
C ASP A 22 -64.45 -32.48 55.50
N ALA A 23 -63.45 -32.93 56.25
CA ALA A 23 -63.37 -34.30 56.74
C ALA A 23 -62.58 -34.42 58.05
N PHE A 24 -62.94 -35.41 58.86
CA PHE A 24 -62.20 -35.88 60.04
C PHE A 24 -61.63 -37.28 59.76
N ILE A 25 -60.34 -37.52 59.99
CA ILE A 25 -59.72 -38.84 59.82
C ILE A 25 -59.47 -39.48 61.19
N SER A 26 -60.15 -40.60 61.46
CA SER A 26 -59.97 -41.45 62.64
C SER A 26 -59.13 -42.69 62.28
N TYR A 27 -58.11 -43.02 63.08
CA TYR A 27 -57.21 -44.14 62.83
C TYR A 27 -56.44 -44.57 64.08
N SER A 28 -55.87 -45.78 64.06
CA SER A 28 -54.91 -46.22 65.09
C SER A 28 -53.49 -45.74 64.80
N GLN A 29 -52.87 -45.06 65.77
CA GLN A 29 -51.53 -44.48 65.62
C GLN A 29 -50.40 -45.50 65.50
N SER A 30 -50.56 -46.69 66.07
CA SER A 30 -49.47 -47.68 66.20
C SER A 30 -48.88 -48.10 64.85
N LYS A 31 -49.69 -48.11 63.78
CA LYS A 31 -49.29 -48.59 62.46
C LYS A 31 -49.66 -47.66 61.30
N ASN A 32 -50.75 -46.90 61.40
CA ASN A 32 -51.32 -46.19 60.25
C ASN A 32 -51.00 -44.69 60.20
N ALA A 33 -50.16 -44.17 61.10
CA ALA A 33 -49.81 -42.75 61.15
C ALA A 33 -49.15 -42.19 59.87
N PRO A 34 -48.23 -42.89 59.18
CA PRO A 34 -47.65 -42.42 57.92
C PRO A 34 -48.68 -42.35 56.79
N LEU A 35 -49.53 -43.38 56.68
CA LEU A 35 -50.59 -43.46 55.67
C LEU A 35 -51.64 -42.37 55.89
N ALA A 36 -52.11 -42.17 57.13
CA ALA A 36 -53.05 -41.10 57.49
C ALA A 36 -52.49 -39.70 57.18
N LYS A 37 -51.19 -39.46 57.41
CA LYS A 37 -50.53 -38.18 57.08
C LYS A 37 -50.52 -37.88 55.59
N GLN A 38 -50.24 -38.90 54.76
CA GLN A 38 -50.19 -38.73 53.31
C GLN A 38 -51.59 -38.68 52.70
N LEU A 39 -52.54 -39.43 53.26
CA LEU A 39 -53.95 -39.34 52.89
C LEU A 39 -54.49 -37.93 53.13
N GLN A 40 -54.23 -37.34 54.31
CA GLN A 40 -54.57 -35.94 54.60
C GLN A 40 -53.96 -34.98 53.56
N ARG A 41 -52.64 -35.08 53.32
CA ARG A 41 -51.95 -34.21 52.34
C ARG A 41 -52.44 -34.39 50.91
N GLY A 42 -52.84 -35.61 50.54
CA GLY A 42 -53.43 -35.92 49.25
C GLY A 42 -54.78 -35.24 49.09
N LEU A 43 -55.68 -35.40 50.07
CA LEU A 43 -57.00 -34.77 50.10
C LEU A 43 -56.93 -33.24 50.09
N GLU A 44 -56.00 -32.63 50.84
CA GLU A 44 -55.83 -31.16 50.89
C GLU A 44 -55.27 -30.55 49.59
N ARG A 45 -54.58 -31.35 48.76
CA ARG A 45 -53.89 -30.88 47.54
C ARG A 45 -54.63 -31.22 46.26
N LEU A 46 -55.52 -32.21 46.29
CA LEU A 46 -56.33 -32.55 45.13
C LEU A 46 -57.24 -31.36 44.76
N ALA A 47 -57.32 -31.03 43.48
CA ALA A 47 -58.24 -30.04 42.91
C ALA A 47 -58.11 -28.57 43.41
N VAL A 48 -56.94 -28.11 43.86
CA VAL A 48 -56.72 -26.68 44.15
C VAL A 48 -56.54 -25.88 42.84
N SER A 49 -57.55 -25.12 42.44
CA SER A 49 -57.48 -24.21 41.29
C SER A 49 -56.80 -22.88 41.66
N ARG A 50 -55.96 -22.33 40.76
CA ARG A 50 -55.30 -21.01 40.93
C ARG A 50 -56.29 -19.85 41.02
N PHE A 51 -57.54 -20.05 40.60
CA PHE A 51 -58.59 -19.04 40.60
C PHE A 51 -59.62 -19.21 41.74
N ARG A 52 -59.57 -20.31 42.51
CA ARG A 52 -60.34 -20.52 43.76
C ARG A 52 -59.53 -21.39 44.75
N PRO A 53 -58.76 -20.78 45.67
CA PRO A 53 -57.90 -21.52 46.58
C PRO A 53 -58.69 -22.00 47.81
N MET A 54 -59.76 -22.77 47.61
CA MET A 54 -60.36 -23.50 48.72
C MET A 54 -59.64 -24.84 48.84
N ARG A 55 -58.54 -24.83 49.61
CA ARG A 55 -57.94 -26.07 50.11
C ARG A 55 -58.96 -26.75 51.02
N MET A 56 -59.15 -28.05 50.82
CA MET A 56 -59.94 -28.85 51.76
C MET A 56 -59.34 -28.73 53.16
N SER A 57 -60.20 -28.60 54.16
CA SER A 57 -59.79 -28.53 55.56
C SER A 57 -60.03 -29.89 56.19
N VAL A 58 -58.99 -30.74 56.20
CA VAL A 58 -59.04 -32.11 56.73
C VAL A 58 -58.36 -32.15 58.09
N PHE A 59 -59.11 -32.53 59.13
CA PHE A 59 -58.55 -32.77 60.46
C PHE A 59 -58.18 -34.24 60.60
N ARG A 60 -57.07 -34.54 61.26
CA ARG A 60 -56.56 -35.88 61.49
C ARG A 60 -56.37 -36.06 62.99
N ASP A 61 -56.92 -37.12 63.58
CA ASP A 61 -56.71 -37.40 65.01
C ASP A 61 -55.22 -37.68 65.29
N VAL A 62 -54.57 -36.89 66.15
CA VAL A 62 -53.14 -37.09 66.51
C VAL A 62 -52.98 -37.45 68.00
N THR A 63 -54.00 -38.00 68.64
CA THR A 63 -53.90 -38.41 70.06
C THR A 63 -52.88 -39.53 70.35
N SER A 64 -51.80 -39.17 71.06
CA SER A 64 -50.91 -40.12 71.75
C SER A 64 -50.96 -39.88 73.26
N LEU A 65 -51.51 -40.85 74.00
CA LEU A 65 -51.38 -41.10 75.45
C LEU A 65 -52.10 -40.14 76.44
N PRO A 66 -52.37 -40.60 77.69
CA PRO A 66 -53.63 -40.38 78.39
C PRO A 66 -53.58 -39.29 79.48
N ALA A 67 -54.77 -38.89 79.93
CA ALA A 67 -55.04 -38.05 81.11
C ALA A 67 -55.04 -36.52 80.91
N ASN A 68 -55.72 -36.02 79.87
CA ASN A 68 -56.24 -34.65 79.88
C ASN A 68 -57.73 -34.64 79.52
N HIS A 69 -58.59 -34.17 80.44
CA HIS A 69 -60.06 -34.12 80.23
C HIS A 69 -60.46 -33.20 79.07
N ASP A 70 -59.61 -32.24 78.70
CA ASP A 70 -59.86 -31.27 77.63
C ASP A 70 -59.64 -31.83 76.20
N LEU A 71 -58.91 -32.95 76.08
CA LEU A 71 -58.55 -33.53 74.78
C LEU A 71 -59.79 -34.06 74.06
N TRP A 72 -60.66 -34.77 74.77
CA TRP A 72 -61.91 -35.31 74.22
C TRP A 72 -62.86 -34.18 73.78
N GLN A 73 -62.97 -33.09 74.56
CA GLN A 73 -63.77 -31.93 74.16
C GLN A 73 -63.22 -31.24 72.90
N SER A 74 -61.91 -31.26 72.67
CA SER A 74 -61.32 -30.74 71.43
C SER A 74 -61.65 -31.62 70.22
N ILE A 75 -61.59 -32.94 70.37
CA ILE A 75 -61.93 -33.90 69.32
C ILE A 75 -63.43 -33.85 69.01
N GLN A 76 -64.30 -33.80 70.03
CA GLN A 76 -65.74 -33.61 69.85
C GLN A 76 -66.06 -32.31 69.09
N ARG A 77 -65.35 -31.21 69.39
CA ARG A 77 -65.50 -29.96 68.64
C ARG A 77 -65.10 -30.10 67.18
N GLU A 78 -64.01 -30.78 66.87
CA GLU A 78 -63.58 -31.00 65.48
C GLU A 78 -64.47 -32.03 64.75
N LEU A 79 -64.97 -33.07 65.44
CA LEU A 79 -65.96 -34.01 64.92
C LEU A 79 -67.28 -33.32 64.59
N ALA A 80 -67.82 -32.51 65.51
CA ALA A 80 -69.06 -31.75 65.30
C ALA A 80 -68.94 -30.77 64.10
N ARG A 81 -67.75 -30.23 63.88
CA ARG A 81 -67.43 -29.31 62.78
C ARG A 81 -67.11 -30.01 61.46
N SER A 82 -66.93 -31.32 61.43
CA SER A 82 -66.57 -32.06 60.23
C SER A 82 -67.80 -32.52 59.46
N ARG A 83 -67.78 -32.34 58.14
CA ARG A 83 -68.85 -32.76 57.24
C ARG A 83 -68.83 -34.25 56.94
N TYR A 84 -67.63 -34.83 56.87
CA TYR A 84 -67.43 -36.27 56.66
C TYR A 84 -66.51 -36.87 57.72
N PHE A 85 -66.75 -38.14 58.05
CA PHE A 85 -65.89 -38.95 58.90
C PHE A 85 -65.20 -40.02 58.04
N ILE A 86 -63.88 -40.03 58.04
CA ILE A 86 -63.08 -41.02 57.31
C ILE A 86 -62.44 -41.96 58.34
N LEU A 87 -62.89 -43.20 58.37
CA LEU A 87 -62.32 -44.25 59.19
C LEU A 87 -61.20 -44.97 58.44
N LEU A 88 -59.97 -44.85 58.92
CA LEU A 88 -58.86 -45.66 58.42
C LEU A 88 -58.89 -47.03 59.13
N ALA A 89 -59.68 -47.94 58.56
CA ALA A 89 -59.99 -49.26 59.09
C ALA A 89 -58.77 -50.19 59.13
N SER A 90 -58.58 -50.82 60.29
CA SER A 90 -57.50 -51.77 60.59
C SER A 90 -57.85 -52.55 61.85
N PRO A 91 -57.32 -53.76 62.07
CA PRO A 91 -57.53 -54.50 63.32
C PRO A 91 -57.15 -53.69 64.56
N GLU A 92 -56.11 -52.86 64.45
CA GLU A 92 -55.68 -51.97 65.53
C GLU A 92 -56.63 -50.80 65.76
N ALA A 93 -57.32 -50.31 64.72
CA ALA A 93 -58.37 -49.31 64.86
C ALA A 93 -59.66 -49.91 65.43
N ALA A 94 -60.01 -51.14 65.01
CA ALA A 94 -61.15 -51.89 65.54
C ALA A 94 -61.04 -52.18 67.04
N ALA A 95 -59.82 -52.44 67.53
CA ALA A 95 -59.53 -52.68 68.94
C ALA A 95 -59.30 -51.39 69.76
N SER A 96 -59.26 -50.21 69.13
CA SER A 96 -58.94 -48.94 69.80
C SER A 96 -60.16 -48.37 70.54
N PRO A 97 -60.11 -48.17 71.88
CA PRO A 97 -61.20 -47.55 72.62
C PRO A 97 -61.47 -46.10 72.19
N TRP A 98 -60.47 -45.40 71.64
CA TRP A 98 -60.61 -44.02 71.17
C TRP A 98 -61.36 -43.96 69.84
N VAL A 99 -60.98 -44.79 68.86
CA VAL A 99 -61.69 -44.90 67.59
C VAL A 99 -63.14 -45.33 67.84
N ALA A 100 -63.37 -46.28 68.74
CA ALA A 100 -64.73 -46.68 69.13
C ALA A 100 -65.53 -45.49 69.68
N ARG A 101 -64.97 -44.67 70.57
CA ARG A 101 -65.65 -43.47 71.08
C ARG A 101 -65.95 -42.42 70.00
N GLU A 102 -65.04 -42.21 69.06
CA GLU A 102 -65.24 -41.27 67.94
C GLU A 102 -66.36 -41.75 67.01
N VAL A 103 -66.39 -43.05 66.71
CA VAL A 103 -67.47 -43.70 65.97
C VAL A 103 -68.79 -43.59 66.71
N ASP A 104 -68.84 -43.90 68.02
CA ASP A 104 -70.05 -43.76 68.85
C ASP A 104 -70.57 -42.33 68.88
N TYR A 105 -69.66 -41.34 68.88
CA TYR A 105 -70.03 -39.94 68.81
C TYR A 105 -70.62 -39.60 67.45
N TRP A 106 -69.98 -40.02 66.35
CA TRP A 106 -70.47 -39.78 65.01
C TRP A 106 -71.86 -40.39 64.78
N LEU A 107 -72.05 -41.66 65.15
CA LEU A 107 -73.34 -42.37 64.99
C LEU A 107 -74.49 -41.77 65.80
N ARG A 108 -74.20 -41.06 66.90
CA ARG A 108 -75.22 -40.37 67.71
C ARG A 108 -75.65 -39.04 67.10
N GLU A 109 -74.73 -38.32 66.48
CA GLU A 109 -74.93 -36.94 66.03
C GLU A 109 -75.14 -36.82 64.50
N ARG A 110 -74.79 -37.85 63.74
CA ARG A 110 -74.75 -37.88 62.27
C ARG A 110 -75.14 -39.25 61.71
N ASP A 111 -75.41 -39.29 60.41
CA ASP A 111 -75.70 -40.51 59.68
C ASP A 111 -74.43 -41.26 59.22
N THR A 112 -74.63 -42.49 58.75
CA THR A 112 -73.60 -43.33 58.14
C THR A 112 -73.31 -42.99 56.67
N GLU A 113 -74.12 -42.14 56.02
CA GLU A 113 -73.89 -41.73 54.61
C GLU A 113 -72.65 -40.83 54.47
N HIS A 114 -72.35 -40.07 55.52
CA HIS A 114 -71.15 -39.22 55.60
C HIS A 114 -69.95 -39.93 56.26
N LEU A 115 -70.02 -41.26 56.44
CA LEU A 115 -68.94 -42.10 56.96
C LEU A 115 -68.26 -42.85 55.81
N LEU A 116 -67.02 -42.51 55.52
CA LEU A 116 -66.19 -43.14 54.49
C LEU A 116 -65.17 -44.08 55.14
N ILE A 117 -64.93 -45.24 54.53
CA ILE A 117 -64.00 -46.24 55.07
C ILE A 117 -62.78 -46.34 54.16
N ALA A 118 -61.59 -46.33 54.75
CA ALA A 118 -60.33 -46.55 54.06
C ALA A 118 -59.63 -47.74 54.72
N VAL A 119 -59.54 -48.88 54.03
CA VAL A 119 -59.05 -50.14 54.61
C VAL A 119 -57.53 -50.17 54.52
N ALA A 120 -56.84 -49.93 55.64
CA ALA A 120 -55.39 -49.92 55.71
C ALA A 120 -54.79 -51.32 55.92
N SER A 121 -55.47 -52.19 56.67
CA SER A 121 -55.06 -53.58 56.94
C SER A 121 -56.26 -54.41 57.42
N GLY A 122 -56.12 -55.74 57.43
CA GLY A 122 -57.17 -56.69 57.86
C GLY A 122 -58.20 -57.01 56.79
N GLU A 123 -59.30 -57.64 57.21
CA GLU A 123 -60.40 -58.06 56.34
C GLU A 123 -61.68 -57.27 56.61
N ILE A 124 -62.37 -56.92 55.53
CA ILE A 124 -63.70 -56.32 55.52
C ILE A 124 -64.55 -57.10 54.53
N VAL A 125 -65.71 -57.56 54.96
CA VAL A 125 -66.63 -58.34 54.13
C VAL A 125 -68.04 -57.84 54.39
N TRP A 126 -68.70 -57.33 53.36
CA TRP A 126 -70.10 -56.92 53.41
C TRP A 126 -71.00 -58.13 53.12
N ASP A 127 -72.08 -58.28 53.90
CA ASP A 127 -73.11 -59.30 53.67
C ASP A 127 -74.41 -58.64 53.21
N ASP A 128 -74.66 -58.70 51.89
CA ASP A 128 -75.85 -58.13 51.26
C ASP A 128 -77.16 -58.71 51.81
N ARG A 129 -77.15 -59.92 52.38
CA ARG A 129 -78.35 -60.55 52.96
C ARG A 129 -78.65 -60.04 54.37
N ALA A 130 -77.61 -59.68 55.12
CA ALA A 130 -77.74 -59.11 56.47
C ALA A 130 -77.94 -57.58 56.43
N GLY A 131 -77.63 -56.92 55.31
CA GLY A 131 -77.64 -55.46 55.21
C GLY A 131 -76.55 -54.81 56.08
N ASP A 132 -75.52 -55.57 56.44
CA ASP A 132 -74.44 -55.16 57.34
C ASP A 132 -73.16 -55.98 57.03
N PHE A 133 -72.05 -55.67 57.69
CA PHE A 133 -70.82 -56.43 57.58
C PHE A 133 -70.95 -57.86 58.15
N ASP A 134 -70.27 -58.84 57.53
CA ASP A 134 -70.07 -60.16 58.12
C ASP A 134 -69.10 -60.01 59.30
N TRP A 135 -69.63 -59.80 60.50
CA TRP A 135 -68.88 -59.61 61.74
C TRP A 135 -68.09 -60.84 62.18
N ARG A 136 -68.23 -62.00 61.52
CA ARG A 136 -67.39 -63.18 61.76
C ARG A 136 -66.08 -63.12 60.96
N LYS A 137 -66.07 -62.41 59.83
CA LYS A 137 -64.90 -62.26 58.95
C LYS A 137 -64.28 -60.86 59.00
N THR A 138 -65.09 -59.83 59.21
CA THR A 138 -64.63 -58.45 59.28
C THR A 138 -63.83 -58.21 60.54
N THR A 139 -62.52 -57.94 60.38
CA THR A 139 -61.56 -57.70 61.45
C THR A 139 -61.13 -56.24 61.55
N SER A 140 -61.37 -55.44 60.51
CA SER A 140 -60.83 -54.07 60.39
C SER A 140 -61.73 -52.97 60.95
N LEU A 141 -62.96 -53.28 61.35
CA LEU A 141 -63.96 -52.30 61.79
C LEU A 141 -64.31 -52.44 63.29
N PRO A 142 -64.50 -51.32 64.01
CA PRO A 142 -65.07 -51.31 65.35
C PRO A 142 -66.46 -51.95 65.40
N ARG A 143 -66.73 -52.81 66.40
CA ARG A 143 -67.99 -53.56 66.51
C ARG A 143 -69.23 -52.70 66.77
N ASN A 144 -69.05 -51.48 67.25
CA ASN A 144 -70.13 -50.50 67.46
C ASN A 144 -70.72 -49.95 66.16
N LEU A 145 -70.17 -50.30 65.00
CA LEU A 145 -70.80 -50.02 63.69
C LEU A 145 -71.87 -51.06 63.31
N ALA A 146 -71.99 -52.17 64.04
CA ALA A 146 -72.94 -53.23 63.73
C ALA A 146 -74.39 -52.74 63.79
N GLY A 147 -75.15 -53.01 62.74
CA GLY A 147 -76.58 -52.68 62.63
C GLY A 147 -76.88 -51.21 62.29
N HIS A 148 -75.87 -50.39 62.00
CA HIS A 148 -76.06 -48.95 61.73
C HIS A 148 -76.13 -48.58 60.24
N PHE A 149 -75.77 -49.49 59.33
CA PHE A 149 -75.81 -49.23 57.89
C PHE A 149 -77.14 -49.62 57.27
N THR A 150 -77.62 -48.82 56.32
CA THR A 150 -78.83 -49.10 55.52
C THR A 150 -78.51 -49.63 54.12
N ALA A 151 -77.27 -49.44 53.66
CA ALA A 151 -76.70 -49.93 52.41
C ALA A 151 -75.17 -50.03 52.53
N ALA A 152 -74.51 -50.71 51.58
CA ALA A 152 -73.06 -50.86 51.58
C ALA A 152 -72.35 -49.48 51.56
N PRO A 153 -71.54 -49.14 52.58
CA PRO A 153 -70.86 -47.85 52.64
C PRO A 153 -69.72 -47.78 51.61
N LEU A 154 -69.32 -46.56 51.22
CA LEU A 154 -68.15 -46.38 50.36
C LEU A 154 -66.88 -46.75 51.13
N TRP A 155 -66.21 -47.84 50.73
CA TRP A 155 -64.87 -48.16 51.20
C TRP A 155 -63.84 -48.24 50.08
N VAL A 156 -62.61 -47.83 50.39
CA VAL A 156 -61.46 -47.90 49.49
C VAL A 156 -60.39 -48.80 50.08
N ASP A 157 -59.85 -49.71 49.27
CA ASP A 157 -58.78 -50.60 49.66
C ASP A 157 -57.42 -49.91 49.55
N LEU A 158 -56.73 -49.74 50.68
CA LEU A 158 -55.39 -49.17 50.77
C LEU A 158 -54.33 -50.21 51.18
N ARG A 159 -54.67 -51.50 51.26
CA ARG A 159 -53.79 -52.55 51.80
C ARG A 159 -52.48 -52.68 51.02
N GLU A 160 -52.55 -52.82 49.69
CA GLU A 160 -51.37 -52.93 48.82
C GLU A 160 -50.49 -51.66 48.86
N ILE A 161 -51.12 -50.49 49.04
CA ILE A 161 -50.42 -49.21 49.13
C ILE A 161 -49.72 -49.05 50.48
N GLY A 162 -50.36 -49.51 51.55
CA GLY A 162 -49.82 -49.61 52.90
C GLY A 162 -48.58 -50.49 52.96
N GLU A 163 -48.67 -51.70 52.39
CA GLU A 163 -47.58 -52.70 52.38
C GLU A 163 -46.35 -52.24 51.60
N ARG A 164 -46.53 -51.61 50.43
CA ARG A 164 -45.42 -51.15 49.57
C ARG A 164 -44.88 -49.75 49.93
N SER A 165 -45.43 -49.07 50.94
CA SER A 165 -45.04 -47.71 51.34
C SER A 165 -45.12 -46.65 50.22
N HIS A 166 -45.89 -46.88 49.16
CA HIS A 166 -46.01 -45.99 48.00
C HIS A 166 -47.06 -44.89 48.20
N HIS A 167 -46.87 -44.06 49.21
CA HIS A 167 -47.85 -43.03 49.64
C HIS A 167 -47.74 -41.69 48.88
N SER A 168 -47.26 -41.71 47.63
CA SER A 168 -47.03 -40.50 46.82
C SER A 168 -48.18 -40.28 45.84
N MET A 169 -48.62 -39.02 45.68
CA MET A 169 -49.58 -38.62 44.63
C MET A 169 -49.12 -38.91 43.20
N ARG A 170 -47.83 -39.26 43.01
CA ARG A 170 -47.28 -39.73 41.73
C ARG A 170 -47.54 -41.21 41.45
N TYR A 171 -47.88 -42.02 42.47
CA TYR A 171 -48.21 -43.42 42.31
C TYR A 171 -49.69 -43.55 41.91
N PRO A 172 -50.02 -44.06 40.71
CA PRO A 172 -51.39 -44.03 40.19
C PRO A 172 -52.44 -44.69 41.11
N PRO A 173 -52.20 -45.88 41.71
CA PRO A 173 -53.18 -46.51 42.60
C PRO A 173 -53.49 -45.71 43.87
N PHE A 174 -52.47 -45.09 44.50
CA PHE A 174 -52.71 -44.24 45.67
C PHE A 174 -53.46 -42.96 45.30
N ARG A 175 -53.13 -42.34 44.15
CA ARG A 175 -53.86 -41.18 43.65
C ARG A 175 -55.32 -41.50 43.36
N ALA A 176 -55.59 -42.64 42.72
CA ALA A 176 -56.95 -43.09 42.42
C ALA A 176 -57.77 -43.32 43.69
N ALA A 177 -57.16 -43.92 44.72
CA ALA A 177 -57.78 -44.13 46.03
C ALA A 177 -58.11 -42.82 46.75
N VAL A 178 -57.18 -41.85 46.73
CA VAL A 178 -57.40 -40.49 47.27
C VAL A 178 -58.51 -39.77 46.49
N ALA A 179 -58.56 -39.90 45.16
CA ALA A 179 -59.61 -39.30 44.34
C ALA A 179 -60.99 -39.91 44.61
N THR A 180 -61.09 -41.23 44.84
CA THR A 180 -62.34 -41.89 45.25
C THR A 180 -62.84 -41.37 46.60
N LEU A 181 -61.95 -41.18 47.59
CA LEU A 181 -62.32 -40.61 48.89
C LEU A 181 -62.64 -39.10 48.79
N ALA A 182 -62.00 -38.37 47.88
CA ALA A 182 -62.22 -36.93 47.68
C ALA A 182 -63.48 -36.61 46.87
N SER A 183 -63.97 -37.55 46.05
CA SER A 183 -65.13 -37.34 45.18
C SER A 183 -66.41 -36.96 45.96
N PRO A 184 -66.81 -37.69 47.02
CA PRO A 184 -67.92 -37.29 47.89
C PRO A 184 -67.68 -35.94 48.59
N LEU A 185 -66.45 -35.69 49.02
CA LEU A 185 -66.07 -34.45 49.71
C LEU A 185 -66.19 -33.21 48.79
N HIS A 186 -65.89 -33.34 47.50
CA HIS A 186 -66.00 -32.27 46.50
C HIS A 186 -67.36 -32.20 45.81
N GLY A 187 -68.19 -33.25 45.89
CA GLY A 187 -69.42 -33.37 45.10
C GLY A 187 -69.16 -33.47 43.59
N ARG A 188 -67.96 -33.92 43.19
CA ARG A 188 -67.53 -34.05 41.79
C ARG A 188 -67.22 -35.52 41.46
N PRO A 189 -67.52 -36.00 40.25
CA PRO A 189 -67.15 -37.35 39.83
C PRO A 189 -65.62 -37.52 39.80
N LYS A 190 -65.17 -38.74 40.09
CA LYS A 190 -63.74 -39.10 40.20
C LYS A 190 -62.94 -38.74 38.94
N GLU A 191 -63.50 -38.97 37.76
CA GLU A 191 -62.83 -38.74 36.47
C GLU A 191 -62.48 -37.26 36.25
N GLU A 192 -63.31 -36.36 36.77
CA GLU A 192 -63.13 -34.91 36.63
C GLU A 192 -61.97 -34.41 37.50
N LEU A 193 -61.84 -34.96 38.71
CA LEU A 193 -60.74 -34.66 39.65
C LEU A 193 -59.38 -35.19 39.14
N GLU A 194 -59.38 -36.28 38.36
CA GLU A 194 -58.15 -36.80 37.74
C GLU A 194 -57.71 -36.01 36.49
N HIS A 195 -58.66 -35.39 35.77
CA HIS A 195 -58.42 -34.69 34.50
C HIS A 195 -57.85 -33.25 34.67
N ASP A 196 -58.22 -32.53 35.72
CA ASP A 196 -57.84 -31.12 35.96
C ASP A 196 -56.31 -30.90 36.13
N ASP A 197 -55.55 -31.94 36.47
CA ASP A 197 -54.11 -31.86 36.75
C ASP A 197 -53.24 -31.95 35.46
N PHE A 198 -53.74 -32.58 34.39
CA PHE A 198 -52.98 -32.76 33.13
C PHE A 198 -52.91 -31.47 32.27
N ARG A 199 -53.88 -30.57 32.39
CA ARG A 199 -53.86 -29.27 31.68
C ARG A 199 -52.76 -28.33 32.20
N GLN A 200 -52.35 -28.50 33.46
CA GLN A 200 -51.47 -27.54 34.16
C GLN A 200 -50.01 -27.64 33.72
N LEU A 201 -49.50 -28.84 33.44
CA LEU A 201 -48.10 -29.04 33.03
C LEU A 201 -47.81 -28.60 31.59
N ARG A 202 -48.83 -28.53 30.72
CA ARG A 202 -48.65 -28.17 29.29
C ARG A 202 -48.61 -26.66 29.06
N PHE A 203 -49.34 -25.88 29.83
CA PHE A 203 -49.40 -24.42 29.67
C PHE A 203 -48.09 -23.74 30.08
N VAL A 204 -47.50 -24.13 31.22
CA VAL A 204 -46.24 -23.53 31.72
C VAL A 204 -45.06 -23.80 30.79
N LYS A 205 -44.98 -25.00 30.22
CA LYS A 205 -43.92 -25.35 29.24
C LYS A 205 -44.05 -24.54 27.95
N ARG A 206 -45.26 -24.30 27.45
CA ARG A 206 -45.46 -23.50 26.22
C ARG A 206 -45.04 -22.05 26.41
N LEU A 207 -45.38 -21.43 27.55
CA LEU A 207 -45.01 -20.05 27.84
C LEU A 207 -43.49 -19.85 28.00
N SER A 208 -42.79 -20.80 28.63
CA SER A 208 -41.33 -20.74 28.77
C SER A 208 -40.60 -20.90 27.43
N TRP A 209 -41.08 -21.78 26.54
CA TRP A 209 -40.51 -21.94 25.20
C TRP A 209 -40.75 -20.72 24.30
N SER A 210 -41.91 -20.05 24.42
CA SER A 210 -42.16 -18.78 23.72
C SER A 210 -41.22 -17.66 24.17
N GLY A 211 -40.93 -17.57 25.48
CA GLY A 211 -39.98 -16.57 26.01
C GLY A 211 -38.54 -16.81 25.53
N VAL A 212 -38.08 -18.07 25.53
CA VAL A 212 -36.76 -18.43 24.98
C VAL A 212 -36.68 -18.17 23.48
N ALA A 213 -37.72 -18.51 22.71
CA ALA A 213 -37.75 -18.24 21.28
C ALA A 213 -37.68 -16.74 20.97
N LEU A 214 -38.37 -15.90 21.75
CA LEU A 214 -38.30 -14.44 21.61
C LEU A 214 -36.89 -13.90 21.92
N LEU A 215 -36.26 -14.39 22.99
CA LEU A 215 -34.90 -13.99 23.35
C LEU A 215 -33.87 -14.41 22.28
N VAL A 216 -34.01 -15.62 21.73
CA VAL A 216 -33.17 -16.08 20.61
C VAL A 216 -33.39 -15.22 19.38
N ALA A 217 -34.65 -14.90 19.03
CA ALA A 217 -34.95 -14.02 17.91
C ALA A 217 -34.36 -12.61 18.08
N LEU A 218 -34.47 -12.03 19.29
CA LEU A 218 -33.86 -10.73 19.62
C LEU A 218 -32.33 -10.78 19.56
N LEU A 219 -31.71 -11.87 20.03
CA LEU A 219 -30.26 -12.06 19.93
C LEU A 219 -29.81 -12.14 18.48
N VAL A 220 -30.52 -12.91 17.64
CA VAL A 220 -30.24 -13.00 16.20
C VAL A 220 -30.35 -11.63 15.54
N LEU A 221 -31.39 -10.85 15.85
CA LEU A 221 -31.55 -9.48 15.34
C LEU A 221 -30.43 -8.54 15.81
N ALA A 222 -30.00 -8.64 17.07
CA ALA A 222 -28.91 -7.82 17.60
C ALA A 222 -27.56 -8.17 16.94
N VAL A 223 -27.26 -9.46 16.77
CA VAL A 223 -26.05 -9.93 16.06
C VAL A 223 -26.09 -9.50 14.60
N TYR A 224 -27.24 -9.65 13.93
CA TYR A 224 -27.42 -9.18 12.56
C TYR A 224 -27.18 -7.66 12.45
N GLY A 225 -27.76 -6.86 13.35
CA GLY A 225 -27.55 -5.41 13.40
C GLY A 225 -26.09 -5.02 13.66
N PHE A 226 -25.36 -5.76 14.50
CA PHE A 226 -23.93 -5.52 14.73
C PHE A 226 -23.08 -5.80 13.48
N PHE A 227 -23.34 -6.91 12.78
CA PHE A 227 -22.64 -7.21 11.52
C PHE A 227 -22.96 -6.21 10.42
N ASP A 228 -24.23 -5.79 10.29
CA ASP A 228 -24.64 -4.77 9.33
C ASP A 228 -24.00 -3.41 9.64
N ALA A 229 -24.03 -2.96 10.90
CA ALA A 229 -23.37 -1.72 11.32
C ALA A 229 -21.84 -1.76 11.12
N SER A 230 -21.20 -2.90 11.35
CA SER A 230 -19.76 -3.08 11.11
C SER A 230 -19.43 -2.99 9.62
N ARG A 231 -20.24 -3.63 8.75
CA ARG A 231 -20.10 -3.51 7.29
C ARG A 231 -20.32 -2.08 6.80
N GLN A 232 -21.33 -1.39 7.32
CA GLN A 232 -21.59 0.02 6.98
C GLN A 232 -20.42 0.92 7.40
N ARG A 233 -19.84 0.68 8.60
CA ARG A 233 -18.65 1.40 9.06
C ARG A 233 -17.44 1.14 8.18
N GLU A 234 -17.16 -0.10 7.81
CA GLU A 234 -16.06 -0.45 6.90
C GLU A 234 -16.24 0.16 5.51
N ALA A 235 -17.47 0.13 4.97
CA ALA A 235 -17.79 0.78 3.70
C ALA A 235 -17.60 2.30 3.77
N ALA A 236 -18.05 2.94 4.85
CA ALA A 236 -17.86 4.37 5.07
C ALA A 236 -16.37 4.75 5.19
N LEU A 237 -15.57 3.99 5.94
CA LEU A 237 -14.11 4.20 6.04
C LEU A 237 -13.41 3.98 4.70
N SER A 238 -13.79 2.94 3.95
CA SER A 238 -13.23 2.70 2.62
C SER A 238 -13.53 3.84 1.65
N GLN A 239 -14.75 4.38 1.69
CA GLN A 239 -15.15 5.51 0.86
C GLN A 239 -14.42 6.80 1.29
N ALA A 240 -14.30 7.03 2.60
CA ALA A 240 -13.55 8.15 3.15
C ALA A 240 -12.09 8.12 2.69
N ARG A 241 -11.41 6.96 2.78
CA ARG A 241 -10.03 6.78 2.28
C ARG A 241 -9.90 7.07 0.78
N THR A 242 -10.83 6.61 -0.07
CA THR A 242 -10.82 6.96 -1.50
C THR A 242 -10.95 8.46 -1.70
N SER A 243 -11.94 9.09 -1.05
CA SER A 243 -12.19 10.52 -1.23
C SER A 243 -11.02 11.38 -0.74
N ALA A 244 -10.38 11.00 0.37
CA ALA A 244 -9.20 11.64 0.92
C ALA A 244 -8.00 11.51 -0.04
N SER A 245 -7.74 10.29 -0.54
CA SER A 245 -6.69 10.05 -1.54
C SER A 245 -6.89 10.90 -2.79
N GLN A 246 -8.09 10.92 -3.37
CA GLN A 246 -8.41 11.73 -4.55
C GLN A 246 -8.28 13.24 -4.29
N ALA A 247 -8.69 13.71 -3.10
CA ALA A 247 -8.56 15.12 -2.73
C ALA A 247 -7.09 15.54 -2.54
N LEU A 248 -6.27 14.68 -1.93
CA LEU A 248 -4.82 14.87 -1.81
C LEU A 248 -4.14 14.85 -3.20
N ALA A 249 -4.51 13.92 -4.08
CA ALA A 249 -4.01 13.86 -5.46
C ALA A 249 -4.37 15.11 -6.27
N ALA A 250 -5.62 15.59 -6.17
CA ALA A 250 -6.04 16.84 -6.81
C ALA A 250 -5.24 18.04 -6.27
N ARG A 251 -4.99 18.08 -4.95
CA ARG A 251 -4.16 19.12 -4.32
C ARG A 251 -2.71 19.07 -4.80
N SER A 252 -2.16 17.87 -4.96
CA SER A 252 -0.85 17.65 -5.58
C SER A 252 -0.80 18.28 -6.98
N GLY A 253 -1.78 17.96 -7.83
CA GLY A 253 -1.88 18.49 -9.19
C GLY A 253 -1.90 20.02 -9.26
N GLN A 254 -2.63 20.69 -8.35
CA GLN A 254 -2.66 22.16 -8.26
C GLN A 254 -1.31 22.77 -7.90
N LEU A 255 -0.50 22.05 -7.13
CA LEU A 255 0.79 22.52 -6.63
C LEU A 255 1.96 22.19 -7.56
N LEU A 256 1.77 21.35 -8.59
CA LEU A 256 2.84 20.95 -9.52
C LEU A 256 3.60 22.13 -10.13
N GLY A 257 2.88 23.20 -10.53
CA GLY A 257 3.49 24.38 -11.16
C GLY A 257 4.08 25.40 -10.18
N THR A 258 3.74 25.34 -8.90
CA THR A 258 4.07 26.38 -7.91
C THR A 258 4.98 25.89 -6.79
N SER A 259 4.80 24.66 -6.33
CA SER A 259 5.53 24.04 -5.24
C SER A 259 5.66 22.51 -5.45
N PRO A 260 6.59 22.06 -6.32
CA PRO A 260 6.75 20.64 -6.66
C PRO A 260 7.00 19.72 -5.45
N ASN A 261 7.71 20.18 -4.43
CA ASN A 261 7.98 19.38 -3.22
C ASN A 261 6.72 19.20 -2.37
N GLN A 262 5.87 20.23 -2.26
CA GLN A 262 4.57 20.06 -1.61
C GLN A 262 3.66 19.19 -2.46
N ALA A 263 3.67 19.35 -3.79
CA ALA A 263 2.94 18.45 -4.68
C ALA A 263 3.35 16.98 -4.45
N ALA A 264 4.66 16.70 -4.33
CA ALA A 264 5.19 15.39 -3.99
C ALA A 264 4.72 14.90 -2.60
N GLN A 265 4.69 15.76 -1.57
CA GLN A 265 4.09 15.43 -0.27
C GLN A 265 2.65 14.94 -0.42
N TYR A 266 1.80 15.73 -1.08
CA TYR A 266 0.39 15.38 -1.27
C TYR A 266 0.22 14.11 -2.11
N ALA A 267 1.06 13.87 -3.12
CA ALA A 267 1.02 12.65 -3.92
C ALA A 267 1.40 11.40 -3.11
N LEU A 268 2.43 11.49 -2.27
CA LEU A 268 2.84 10.41 -1.37
C LEU A 268 1.74 10.05 -0.38
N TYR A 269 1.15 11.05 0.29
CA TYR A 269 0.04 10.80 1.21
C TYR A 269 -1.23 10.33 0.50
N ALA A 270 -1.49 10.76 -0.73
CA ALA A 270 -2.60 10.23 -1.53
C ALA A 270 -2.44 8.71 -1.73
N GLU A 271 -1.26 8.26 -2.17
CA GLU A 271 -0.98 6.84 -2.41
C GLU A 271 -1.05 6.01 -1.12
N GLU A 272 -0.46 6.51 -0.02
CA GLU A 272 -0.47 5.84 1.29
C GLU A 272 -1.88 5.71 1.87
N THR A 273 -2.73 6.72 1.67
CA THR A 273 -4.12 6.69 2.14
C THR A 273 -4.94 5.63 1.41
N ARG A 274 -4.85 5.63 0.07
CA ARG A 274 -5.42 4.59 -0.80
C ARG A 274 -4.83 4.76 -2.20
N SER A 275 -4.31 3.67 -2.76
CA SER A 275 -3.91 3.64 -4.18
C SER A 275 -5.15 3.78 -5.09
N THR A 276 -5.22 4.89 -5.82
CA THR A 276 -6.23 5.18 -6.86
C THR A 276 -5.53 5.61 -8.17
N PRO A 277 -6.22 5.62 -9.32
CA PRO A 277 -5.66 6.15 -10.56
C PRO A 277 -5.22 7.61 -10.41
N GLU A 278 -5.95 8.42 -9.65
CA GLU A 278 -5.59 9.80 -9.37
C GLU A 278 -4.34 9.93 -8.49
N SER A 279 -4.18 9.09 -7.45
CA SER A 279 -2.97 9.12 -6.61
C SER A 279 -1.74 8.70 -7.39
N ARG A 280 -1.84 7.66 -8.21
CA ARG A 280 -0.75 7.23 -9.12
C ARG A 280 -0.45 8.27 -10.18
N ARG A 281 -1.46 8.96 -10.70
CA ARG A 281 -1.27 10.08 -11.63
C ARG A 281 -0.53 11.22 -10.97
N ALA A 282 -0.90 11.57 -9.73
CA ALA A 282 -0.21 12.58 -8.95
C ALA A 282 1.25 12.17 -8.68
N LEU A 283 1.52 10.89 -8.35
CA LEU A 283 2.89 10.38 -8.22
C LEU A 283 3.68 10.49 -9.53
N ALA A 284 3.12 10.01 -10.65
CA ALA A 284 3.78 10.09 -11.96
C ALA A 284 4.11 11.55 -12.33
N GLN A 285 3.11 12.43 -12.25
CA GLN A 285 3.26 13.84 -12.57
C GLN A 285 4.24 14.55 -11.64
N THR A 286 4.24 14.23 -10.35
CA THR A 286 5.22 14.81 -9.41
C THR A 286 6.62 14.29 -9.66
N VAL A 287 6.83 13.03 -10.02
CA VAL A 287 8.16 12.54 -10.43
C VAL A 287 8.63 13.25 -11.71
N THR A 288 7.75 13.49 -12.67
CA THR A 288 8.08 14.17 -13.94
C THR A 288 8.29 15.68 -13.77
N ALA A 289 7.47 16.31 -12.92
CA ALA A 289 7.45 17.75 -12.69
C ALA A 289 8.36 18.21 -11.55
N ALA A 290 8.72 17.31 -10.62
CA ALA A 290 9.74 17.61 -9.64
C ALA A 290 11.04 17.89 -10.40
N PRO A 291 11.55 19.13 -10.41
CA PRO A 291 12.98 19.28 -10.54
C PRO A 291 13.60 18.31 -9.54
N TYR A 292 14.63 17.54 -9.91
CA TYR A 292 15.35 16.63 -9.01
C TYR A 292 16.12 17.37 -7.90
N ALA A 293 15.60 18.54 -7.51
CA ALA A 293 15.95 19.33 -6.38
C ALA A 293 15.67 18.52 -5.11
N ARG A 294 16.70 17.82 -4.59
CA ARG A 294 16.65 17.11 -3.31
C ARG A 294 16.10 17.98 -2.17
N ARG A 295 16.26 19.31 -2.25
CA ARG A 295 15.65 20.27 -1.33
C ARG A 295 15.66 21.70 -1.88
N ARG A 296 14.66 22.49 -1.52
CA ARG A 296 14.59 23.95 -1.70
C ARG A 296 14.95 24.64 -0.38
N LEU A 297 15.89 25.58 -0.40
CA LEU A 297 16.24 26.39 0.76
C LEU A 297 15.67 27.79 0.56
N ARG A 298 14.95 28.26 1.59
CA ARG A 298 14.46 29.63 1.66
C ARG A 298 15.47 30.46 2.45
N ALA A 299 15.91 31.57 1.87
CA ALA A 299 16.33 32.73 2.62
C ALA A 299 15.11 33.29 3.39
N ASP A 300 15.30 33.88 4.57
CA ASP A 300 14.24 34.29 5.52
C ASP A 300 13.42 35.51 5.02
N ALA A 301 12.74 35.41 3.88
CA ALA A 301 11.87 36.47 3.35
C ALA A 301 10.42 36.00 3.23
N ASP A 302 9.57 36.43 4.17
CA ASP A 302 8.11 36.28 4.13
C ASP A 302 7.41 37.23 3.12
N SER A 303 8.17 38.01 2.33
CA SER A 303 7.62 38.92 1.32
C SER A 303 8.33 38.79 -0.04
N VAL A 304 7.72 38.05 -0.95
CA VAL A 304 8.10 37.98 -2.37
C VAL A 304 7.50 39.20 -3.07
N THR A 305 8.29 40.22 -3.40
CA THR A 305 7.81 41.35 -4.21
C THR A 305 7.70 40.98 -5.69
N ASP A 306 6.64 41.48 -6.32
CA ASP A 306 6.43 41.45 -7.76
C ASP A 306 7.58 42.15 -8.50
N MET A 307 8.03 41.56 -9.60
CA MET A 307 9.16 42.06 -10.37
C MET A 307 8.69 43.23 -11.26
N GLN A 308 9.11 44.46 -10.95
CA GLN A 308 9.07 45.59 -11.90
C GLN A 308 10.49 46.06 -12.22
N GLY A 309 10.89 45.93 -13.48
CA GLY A 309 11.96 46.73 -14.08
C GLY A 309 13.40 46.21 -13.90
N ALA A 310 14.17 46.38 -14.97
CA ALA A 310 15.53 45.90 -15.18
C ALA A 310 16.59 46.53 -14.24
N SER A 311 17.71 45.79 -14.06
CA SER A 311 18.99 46.21 -13.44
C SER A 311 19.18 46.03 -11.92
N ARG A 312 19.18 44.80 -11.42
CA ARG A 312 19.81 44.47 -10.12
C ARG A 312 20.84 43.35 -10.26
N PRO A 313 21.98 43.38 -9.49
CA PRO A 313 22.94 42.27 -9.44
C PRO A 313 22.26 40.98 -8.95
N ALA A 314 22.91 39.82 -9.16
CA ALA A 314 22.38 38.52 -8.74
C ALA A 314 21.86 38.61 -7.30
N ALA A 315 20.57 38.32 -7.13
CA ALA A 315 19.92 38.49 -5.83
C ALA A 315 20.44 37.47 -4.80
N THR A 316 21.10 36.41 -5.25
CA THR A 316 21.79 35.45 -4.40
C THR A 316 23.03 34.95 -5.13
N ASP A 317 24.18 34.93 -4.46
CA ASP A 317 25.43 34.34 -4.95
C ASP A 317 25.63 32.98 -4.27
N VAL A 318 26.04 31.94 -5.00
CA VAL A 318 26.27 30.60 -4.45
C VAL A 318 27.53 29.95 -5.00
N VAL A 319 28.23 29.21 -4.14
CA VAL A 319 29.39 28.37 -4.50
C VAL A 319 29.27 27.01 -3.83
N LEU A 320 29.86 25.98 -4.43
CA LEU A 320 29.85 24.60 -3.96
C LEU A 320 31.27 24.05 -3.90
N SER A 321 31.59 23.28 -2.87
CA SER A 321 32.87 22.59 -2.73
C SER A 321 33.03 21.52 -3.81
N GLY A 322 34.28 21.24 -4.19
CA GLY A 322 34.58 20.24 -5.23
C GLY A 322 34.08 18.84 -4.87
N ASP A 323 34.01 18.48 -3.59
CA ASP A 323 33.45 17.22 -3.11
C ASP A 323 31.91 17.21 -2.97
N GLY A 324 31.25 18.33 -3.30
CA GLY A 324 29.79 18.48 -3.27
C GLY A 324 29.19 18.47 -1.86
N THR A 325 29.99 18.62 -0.81
CA THR A 325 29.52 18.50 0.58
C THR A 325 29.16 19.83 1.23
N THR A 326 29.74 20.94 0.77
CA THR A 326 29.60 22.25 1.42
C THR A 326 29.22 23.28 0.38
N ALA A 327 28.11 23.97 0.57
CA ALA A 327 27.73 25.15 -0.20
C ALA A 327 27.88 26.42 0.66
N ALA A 328 28.26 27.52 0.03
CA ALA A 328 28.23 28.85 0.65
C ALA A 328 27.36 29.76 -0.19
N TYR A 329 26.46 30.51 0.44
CA TYR A 329 25.63 31.47 -0.27
C TYR A 329 25.51 32.79 0.47
N ARG A 330 25.19 33.84 -0.29
CA ARG A 330 24.81 35.15 0.22
C ARG A 330 23.59 35.63 -0.54
N SER A 331 22.53 35.98 0.18
CA SER A 331 21.34 36.59 -0.42
C SER A 331 21.27 38.07 -0.10
N VAL A 332 20.83 38.88 -1.05
CA VAL A 332 20.50 40.30 -0.79
C VAL A 332 19.17 40.45 -0.04
N PHE A 333 18.39 39.37 0.06
CA PHE A 333 17.16 39.31 0.83
C PHE A 333 17.40 39.00 2.31
N ASP A 334 18.63 38.63 2.70
CA ASP A 334 19.00 38.42 4.09
C ASP A 334 19.37 39.78 4.73
N ASP A 335 18.68 40.18 5.80
CA ASP A 335 18.87 41.46 6.48
C ASP A 335 20.30 41.65 7.02
N ASP A 336 20.98 40.56 7.36
CA ASP A 336 22.31 40.55 7.98
C ASP A 336 23.48 40.51 6.99
N ARG A 337 23.20 40.41 5.67
CA ARG A 337 24.19 40.32 4.56
C ARG A 337 25.30 39.29 4.78
N ALA A 338 25.08 38.31 5.66
CA ALA A 338 26.09 37.34 6.03
C ALA A 338 26.22 36.23 4.97
N VAL A 339 27.39 35.58 4.94
CA VAL A 339 27.57 34.37 4.13
C VAL A 339 27.16 33.16 4.96
N ARG A 340 26.19 32.40 4.46
CA ARG A 340 25.69 31.19 5.11
C ARG A 340 26.36 29.96 4.52
N LEU A 341 26.89 29.12 5.39
CA LEU A 341 27.48 27.83 5.05
C LEU A 341 26.46 26.73 5.27
N TYR A 342 26.41 25.82 4.31
CA TYR A 342 25.41 24.79 4.23
C TYR A 342 26.06 23.44 3.97
N ASP A 343 25.72 22.46 4.80
CA ASP A 343 26.10 21.08 4.55
C ASP A 343 25.09 20.46 3.58
N VAL A 344 25.55 20.11 2.39
CA VAL A 344 24.74 19.63 1.26
C VAL A 344 24.15 18.24 1.54
N ARG A 345 24.86 17.39 2.29
CA ARG A 345 24.44 16.00 2.58
C ARG A 345 23.32 15.93 3.61
N SER A 346 23.51 16.60 4.75
CA SER A 346 22.55 16.67 5.84
C SER A 346 21.48 17.72 5.59
N ALA A 347 21.72 18.59 4.62
CA ALA A 347 20.85 19.69 4.28
C ALA A 347 20.48 20.51 5.53
N ARG A 348 21.50 21.02 6.20
CA ARG A 348 21.37 21.94 7.33
C ARG A 348 22.35 23.09 7.16
N GLN A 349 21.92 24.28 7.58
CA GLN A 349 22.85 25.38 7.79
C GLN A 349 23.84 24.94 8.85
N SER A 350 25.12 24.89 8.48
CA SER A 350 26.18 24.48 9.40
C SER A 350 26.66 25.68 10.20
N ARG A 351 26.83 26.85 9.55
CA ARG A 351 27.42 28.03 10.18
C ARG A 351 27.10 29.31 9.41
N VAL A 352 27.21 30.45 10.07
CA VAL A 352 27.13 31.78 9.46
C VAL A 352 28.47 32.47 9.61
N VAL A 353 29.05 32.91 8.48
CA VAL A 353 30.23 33.76 8.43
C VAL A 353 29.77 35.21 8.37
N ARG A 354 29.89 35.91 9.50
CA ARG A 354 29.50 37.33 9.63
C ARG A 354 30.60 38.24 9.09
N ALA A 355 30.71 38.27 7.77
CA ALA A 355 31.63 39.13 7.04
C ALA A 355 30.91 39.71 5.82
N GLU A 356 31.17 40.99 5.52
CA GLU A 356 30.70 41.59 4.27
C GLU A 356 31.57 41.10 3.11
N GLY A 357 30.96 40.40 2.15
CA GLY A 357 31.65 39.95 0.94
C GLY A 357 30.85 38.89 0.18
N THR A 358 31.21 38.67 -1.08
CA THR A 358 30.56 37.69 -1.95
C THR A 358 31.36 36.39 -1.97
N PRO A 359 30.75 35.21 -1.71
CA PRO A 359 31.46 33.94 -1.85
C PRO A 359 31.81 33.70 -3.32
N ARG A 360 33.08 33.37 -3.61
CA ARG A 360 33.57 33.17 -4.98
C ARG A 360 34.14 31.78 -5.27
N ALA A 361 34.75 31.13 -4.27
CA ALA A 361 35.26 29.77 -4.44
C ALA A 361 35.39 29.03 -3.10
N LEU A 362 35.25 27.71 -3.15
CA LEU A 362 35.55 26.79 -2.03
C LEU A 362 36.68 25.83 -2.44
N SER A 363 37.52 25.44 -1.48
CA SER A 363 38.48 24.34 -1.70
C SER A 363 37.74 23.04 -1.98
N ARG A 364 38.43 22.03 -2.52
CA ARG A 364 37.81 20.75 -2.89
C ARG A 364 37.12 20.08 -1.71
N ASP A 365 37.70 20.17 -0.52
CA ASP A 365 37.16 19.64 0.74
C ASP A 365 36.22 20.60 1.49
N GLY A 366 35.91 21.75 0.88
CA GLY A 366 35.05 22.78 1.45
C GLY A 366 35.60 23.49 2.69
N ARG A 367 36.87 23.28 3.09
CA ARG A 367 37.45 23.84 4.32
C ARG A 367 37.87 25.30 4.20
N VAL A 368 38.23 25.75 3.01
CA VAL A 368 38.66 27.13 2.75
C VAL A 368 37.65 27.79 1.82
N LEU A 369 37.08 28.91 2.27
CA LEU A 369 36.20 29.77 1.49
C LEU A 369 36.97 31.03 1.08
N ALA A 370 37.00 31.32 -0.22
CA ALA A 370 37.46 32.59 -0.76
C ALA A 370 36.27 33.53 -0.98
N MET A 371 36.35 34.70 -0.35
CA MET A 371 35.36 35.77 -0.46
C MET A 371 35.99 36.98 -1.14
N GLU A 372 35.25 37.54 -2.09
CA GLU A 372 35.53 38.86 -2.61
C GLU A 372 34.91 39.90 -1.69
N VAL A 373 35.71 40.89 -1.33
CA VAL A 373 35.32 41.99 -0.45
C VAL A 373 35.61 43.31 -1.16
N TYR A 374 34.90 44.37 -0.76
CA TYR A 374 35.11 45.72 -1.27
C TYR A 374 36.58 46.12 -1.30
N LEU A 375 36.91 47.02 -2.24
CA LEU A 375 38.27 47.52 -2.49
C LEU A 375 39.22 46.46 -3.05
N ASN A 376 38.72 45.60 -3.94
CA ASN A 376 39.52 44.57 -4.62
C ASN A 376 40.29 43.66 -3.63
N ARG A 377 39.63 43.30 -2.53
CA ARG A 377 40.21 42.45 -1.50
C ARG A 377 39.67 41.03 -1.60
N VAL A 378 40.55 40.07 -1.31
CA VAL A 378 40.19 38.66 -1.17
C VAL A 378 40.41 38.26 0.27
N GLN A 379 39.37 37.76 0.92
CA GLN A 379 39.46 37.16 2.24
C GLN A 379 39.36 35.65 2.14
N LEU A 380 40.24 34.95 2.86
CA LEU A 380 40.16 33.51 3.03
C LEU A 380 39.62 33.19 4.42
N TRP A 381 38.65 32.29 4.48
CA TRP A 381 37.97 31.89 5.71
C TRP A 381 38.05 30.39 5.89
N ASP A 382 38.30 29.96 7.12
CA ASP A 382 38.13 28.57 7.51
C ASP A 382 36.64 28.29 7.77
N THR A 383 36.04 27.41 6.99
CA THR A 383 34.59 27.16 7.03
C THR A 383 34.12 26.43 8.29
N ARG A 384 35.02 25.67 8.93
CA ARG A 384 34.72 24.90 10.14
C ARG A 384 34.64 25.79 11.39
N SER A 385 35.66 26.64 11.57
CA SER A 385 35.81 27.54 12.70
C SER A 385 35.16 28.91 12.46
N GLY A 386 34.90 29.27 11.20
CA GLY A 386 34.42 30.59 10.81
C GLY A 386 35.43 31.71 11.07
N ARG A 387 36.73 31.40 11.09
CA ARG A 387 37.79 32.37 11.34
C ARG A 387 38.40 32.86 10.02
N LEU A 388 38.71 34.15 9.96
CA LEU A 388 39.50 34.74 8.90
C LEU A 388 40.92 34.16 8.95
N LEU A 389 41.38 33.59 7.83
CA LEU A 389 42.73 33.04 7.65
C LEU A 389 43.70 34.10 7.15
N SER A 390 43.30 34.82 6.10
CA SER A 390 44.15 35.84 5.47
C SER A 390 43.31 36.87 4.70
N THR A 391 43.88 38.05 4.48
CA THR A 391 43.32 39.10 3.61
C THR A 391 44.39 39.55 2.63
N MET A 392 44.07 39.50 1.34
CA MET A 392 44.94 39.92 0.24
C MET A 392 44.31 41.10 -0.49
N ALA A 393 45.11 42.04 -0.96
CA ALA A 393 44.65 43.20 -1.74
C ALA A 393 45.25 43.16 -3.13
N THR A 394 44.41 43.37 -4.16
CA THR A 394 44.85 43.43 -5.55
C THR A 394 44.98 44.91 -5.94
N GLY A 395 46.18 45.48 -5.74
CA GLY A 395 46.50 46.88 -6.06
C GLY A 395 46.51 47.87 -4.87
N HIS A 396 46.90 49.13 -5.14
CA HIS A 396 46.94 50.21 -4.15
C HIS A 396 45.54 50.82 -3.96
N THR A 397 44.97 50.65 -2.77
CA THR A 397 43.54 50.88 -2.47
C THR A 397 43.12 52.34 -2.30
N GLU A 398 44.01 53.30 -2.50
CA GLU A 398 43.82 54.67 -1.97
C GLU A 398 43.29 55.71 -2.99
N ASN A 399 43.29 55.45 -4.31
CA ASN A 399 42.96 56.48 -5.33
C ASN A 399 42.22 55.97 -6.59
N LEU A 400 41.24 55.07 -6.50
CA LEU A 400 40.48 54.64 -7.68
C LEU A 400 39.10 55.33 -7.76
N PRO A 401 38.81 56.16 -8.78
CA PRO A 401 37.43 56.44 -9.17
C PRO A 401 36.76 55.11 -9.58
N HIS A 402 35.52 54.84 -9.17
CA HIS A 402 34.76 53.62 -9.52
C HIS A 402 35.14 52.30 -8.81
N VAL A 403 35.51 52.39 -7.53
CA VAL A 403 35.63 51.32 -6.51
C VAL A 403 34.50 50.26 -6.47
N GLY A 404 33.39 50.46 -7.19
CA GLY A 404 32.27 49.53 -7.31
C GLY A 404 32.46 48.38 -8.32
N HIS A 405 33.52 48.37 -9.13
CA HIS A 405 33.82 47.28 -10.05
C HIS A 405 34.72 46.26 -9.37
N GLY A 406 34.17 45.09 -9.05
CA GLY A 406 34.86 44.00 -8.35
C GLY A 406 35.95 43.29 -9.16
N LEU A 407 36.33 42.09 -8.73
CA LEU A 407 37.32 41.25 -9.41
C LEU A 407 36.81 40.76 -10.78
N HIS A 408 37.70 40.64 -11.76
CA HIS A 408 37.38 40.05 -13.07
C HIS A 408 37.32 38.52 -13.00
N ALA A 409 38.27 37.93 -12.30
CA ALA A 409 38.31 36.50 -12.01
C ALA A 409 38.98 36.26 -10.67
N LEU A 410 38.55 35.19 -10.01
CA LEU A 410 39.16 34.66 -8.80
C LEU A 410 39.22 33.15 -8.92
N ALA A 411 40.38 32.56 -8.65
CA ALA A 411 40.59 31.13 -8.62
C ALA A 411 41.28 30.72 -7.31
N LEU A 412 40.74 29.68 -6.67
CA LEU A 412 41.33 29.03 -5.51
C LEU A 412 41.82 27.64 -5.95
N SER A 413 43.03 27.24 -5.56
CA SER A 413 43.51 25.89 -5.86
C SER A 413 42.69 24.83 -5.12
N PRO A 414 42.53 23.60 -5.67
CA PRO A 414 41.73 22.56 -5.03
C PRO A 414 42.15 22.22 -3.60
N ASP A 415 43.45 22.35 -3.29
CA ASP A 415 44.05 22.13 -1.97
C ASP A 415 44.01 23.37 -1.05
N GLY A 416 43.50 24.51 -1.54
CA GLY A 416 43.40 25.77 -0.81
C GLY A 416 44.73 26.49 -0.55
N ARG A 417 45.84 26.08 -1.18
CA ARG A 417 47.19 26.65 -0.93
C ARG A 417 47.50 27.89 -1.75
N TRP A 418 46.82 28.09 -2.87
CA TRP A 418 47.08 29.17 -3.81
C TRP A 418 45.80 29.91 -4.16
N VAL A 419 45.91 31.23 -4.27
CA VAL A 419 44.84 32.10 -4.75
C VAL A 419 45.38 32.89 -5.92
N ALA A 420 44.58 33.01 -6.97
CA ALA A 420 44.85 33.92 -8.07
C ALA A 420 43.65 34.82 -8.31
N ALA A 421 43.90 36.08 -8.62
CA ALA A 421 42.85 37.03 -8.92
C ALA A 421 43.33 38.09 -9.90
N SER A 422 42.40 38.63 -10.68
CA SER A 422 42.58 39.80 -11.52
C SER A 422 41.51 40.83 -11.19
N HIS A 423 41.84 42.10 -11.36
CA HIS A 423 40.99 43.22 -10.96
C HIS A 423 40.89 44.26 -12.05
N TYR A 424 39.82 45.05 -11.97
CA TYR A 424 39.56 46.17 -12.84
C TYR A 424 40.45 47.37 -12.49
N THR A 425 41.05 48.01 -13.49
CA THR A 425 41.84 49.24 -13.30
C THR A 425 41.47 50.28 -14.36
N PRO A 426 40.67 51.31 -14.05
CA PRO A 426 40.21 52.28 -15.05
C PRO A 426 41.34 53.14 -15.65
N GLU A 427 42.45 53.34 -14.93
CA GLU A 427 43.58 54.18 -15.36
C GLU A 427 44.92 53.53 -15.00
N GLY A 428 45.13 52.27 -15.39
CA GLY A 428 46.38 51.56 -15.10
C GLY A 428 46.57 50.27 -15.88
N GLU A 429 47.75 49.66 -15.72
CA GLU A 429 47.99 48.30 -16.20
C GLU A 429 47.21 47.31 -15.33
N ALA A 430 46.34 46.50 -15.95
CA ALA A 430 45.66 45.41 -15.27
C ALA A 430 46.63 44.24 -15.01
N PHE A 431 46.53 43.63 -13.84
CA PHE A 431 47.38 42.50 -13.45
C PHE A 431 46.57 41.31 -12.97
N ALA A 432 47.02 40.12 -13.33
CA ALA A 432 46.69 38.90 -12.60
C ALA A 432 47.78 38.65 -11.56
N VAL A 433 47.37 38.41 -10.32
CA VAL A 433 48.27 38.26 -9.18
C VAL A 433 48.02 36.90 -8.53
N VAL A 434 49.10 36.25 -8.09
CA VAL A 434 49.07 34.94 -7.42
C VAL A 434 49.66 35.07 -6.03
N TRP A 435 48.90 34.62 -5.02
CA TRP A 435 49.31 34.61 -3.62
C TRP A 435 49.41 33.18 -3.09
N ARG A 436 50.25 33.04 -2.06
CA ARG A 436 50.17 31.90 -1.16
C ARG A 436 49.07 32.16 -0.14
N ALA A 437 48.13 31.23 -0.03
CA ALA A 437 46.95 31.36 0.81
C ALA A 437 47.25 31.44 2.32
N SER A 438 48.30 30.74 2.77
CA SER A 438 48.62 30.59 4.20
C SER A 438 49.04 31.89 4.90
N ASP A 439 49.72 32.77 4.17
CA ASP A 439 50.29 34.02 4.70
C ASP A 439 49.82 35.26 3.91
N GLY A 440 49.03 35.07 2.83
CA GLY A 440 48.62 36.15 1.93
C GLY A 440 49.78 36.77 1.15
N ARG A 441 50.96 36.13 1.13
CA ARG A 441 52.14 36.68 0.46
C ARG A 441 51.95 36.61 -1.05
N GLU A 442 52.14 37.74 -1.71
CA GLU A 442 52.20 37.80 -3.16
C GLU A 442 53.47 37.07 -3.65
N ILE A 443 53.27 36.16 -4.60
CA ILE A 443 54.33 35.32 -5.16
C ILE A 443 54.76 35.85 -6.53
N THR A 444 53.78 36.22 -7.35
CA THR A 444 54.03 36.80 -8.67
C THR A 444 52.83 37.61 -9.13
N ARG A 445 53.09 38.60 -9.99
CA ARG A 445 52.07 39.30 -10.78
C ARG A 445 52.46 39.28 -12.25
N VAL A 446 51.48 39.29 -13.14
CA VAL A 446 51.69 39.30 -14.58
C VAL A 446 50.75 40.30 -15.25
N PRO A 447 51.22 41.11 -16.22
CA PRO A 447 50.36 42.04 -16.94
C PRO A 447 49.32 41.29 -17.76
N VAL A 448 48.07 41.74 -17.72
CA VAL A 448 46.94 41.25 -18.53
C VAL A 448 46.28 42.43 -19.24
N SER A 449 45.43 42.18 -20.23
CA SER A 449 44.53 43.20 -20.74
C SER A 449 43.56 43.67 -19.64
N ASP A 450 43.05 44.90 -19.77
CA ASP A 450 41.96 45.43 -18.94
C ASP A 450 40.59 44.77 -19.26
N ALA A 451 40.61 43.70 -20.06
CA ALA A 451 39.42 42.96 -20.47
C ALA A 451 39.23 41.68 -19.65
N ARG A 452 38.19 40.91 -19.99
CA ARG A 452 37.84 39.68 -19.27
C ARG A 452 38.97 38.64 -19.38
N VAL A 453 39.47 38.25 -18.21
CA VAL A 453 40.48 37.20 -18.02
C VAL A 453 39.85 36.00 -17.34
N GLY A 454 40.16 34.79 -17.80
CA GLY A 454 39.81 33.54 -17.14
C GLY A 454 40.97 33.02 -16.31
N LEU A 455 40.70 32.59 -15.07
CA LEU A 455 41.67 31.97 -14.17
C LEU A 455 41.13 30.63 -13.68
N GLY A 456 41.97 29.59 -13.64
CA GLY A 456 41.53 28.25 -13.27
C GLY A 456 42.70 27.32 -12.98
N PHE A 457 42.63 26.64 -11.84
CA PHE A 457 43.62 25.63 -11.47
C PHE A 457 43.29 24.27 -12.10
N SER A 458 44.33 23.49 -12.39
CA SER A 458 44.17 22.08 -12.71
C SER A 458 43.63 21.30 -11.52
N ALA A 459 42.98 20.17 -11.76
CA ALA A 459 42.30 19.39 -10.72
C ALA A 459 43.24 18.88 -9.60
N ASP A 460 44.52 18.69 -9.93
CA ASP A 460 45.60 18.33 -9.00
C ASP A 460 46.26 19.55 -8.31
N GLY A 461 45.87 20.77 -8.69
CA GLY A 461 46.46 22.03 -8.21
C GLY A 461 47.88 22.30 -8.71
N SER A 462 48.44 21.48 -9.59
CA SER A 462 49.84 21.63 -10.03
C SER A 462 50.03 22.84 -10.94
N ARG A 463 48.98 23.28 -11.64
CA ARG A 463 49.02 24.37 -12.62
C ARG A 463 47.86 25.34 -12.47
N LEU A 464 48.09 26.60 -12.79
CA LEU A 464 47.07 27.63 -12.98
C LEU A 464 47.11 28.10 -14.44
N THR A 465 45.99 27.99 -15.13
CA THR A 465 45.83 28.53 -16.49
C THR A 465 45.21 29.91 -16.42
N LEU A 466 45.77 30.83 -17.20
CA LEU A 466 45.26 32.17 -17.44
C LEU A 466 44.94 32.31 -18.92
N VAL A 467 43.71 32.71 -19.22
CA VAL A 467 43.28 33.06 -20.58
C VAL A 467 42.98 34.54 -20.63
N ASP A 468 43.70 35.26 -21.48
CA ASP A 468 43.51 36.68 -21.76
C ASP A 468 42.78 36.80 -23.11
N GLN A 469 41.49 37.12 -23.05
CA GLN A 469 40.61 37.07 -24.22
C GLN A 469 40.98 38.14 -25.26
N ASP A 470 41.31 39.35 -24.84
CA ASP A 470 41.61 40.47 -25.74
C ASP A 470 43.01 40.35 -26.33
N ARG A 471 44.00 39.91 -25.54
CA ARG A 471 45.33 39.58 -26.10
C ARG A 471 45.31 38.29 -26.90
N ARG A 472 44.25 37.47 -26.78
CA ARG A 472 44.13 36.14 -27.39
C ARG A 472 45.34 35.29 -27.01
N GLU A 473 45.63 35.26 -25.72
CA GLU A 473 46.78 34.57 -25.15
C GLU A 473 46.35 33.61 -24.05
N VAL A 474 47.09 32.51 -23.93
CA VAL A 474 47.03 31.61 -22.78
C VAL A 474 48.41 31.54 -22.11
N ARG A 475 48.43 31.59 -20.77
CA ARG A 475 49.62 31.45 -19.93
C ARG A 475 49.38 30.38 -18.88
N GLU A 476 50.41 29.61 -18.55
CA GLU A 476 50.36 28.63 -17.46
C GLU A 476 51.32 29.05 -16.34
N PHE A 477 50.88 28.93 -15.09
CA PHE A 477 51.70 29.10 -13.90
C PHE A 477 51.90 27.75 -13.23
N ARG A 478 53.17 27.39 -13.04
CA ARG A 478 53.62 26.17 -12.38
C ARG A 478 53.71 26.40 -10.87
N THR A 479 52.90 25.69 -10.08
CA THR A 479 52.84 25.92 -8.62
C THR A 479 54.04 25.39 -7.85
N ASP A 480 54.74 24.37 -8.40
CA ASP A 480 55.95 23.77 -7.85
C ASP A 480 57.15 24.72 -7.90
N SER A 481 57.32 25.41 -9.03
CA SER A 481 58.40 26.36 -9.30
C SER A 481 58.01 27.81 -9.03
N ALA A 482 56.71 28.07 -8.79
CA ALA A 482 56.13 29.39 -8.61
C ALA A 482 56.46 30.36 -9.77
N ARG A 483 56.37 29.88 -11.01
CA ARG A 483 56.72 30.66 -12.21
C ARG A 483 55.66 30.55 -13.30
N TRP A 484 55.49 31.65 -14.02
CA TRP A 484 54.74 31.68 -15.27
C TRP A 484 55.59 31.13 -16.42
N GLU A 485 54.96 30.35 -17.28
CA GLU A 485 55.48 29.97 -18.59
C GLU A 485 55.27 31.11 -19.61
N ALA A 486 55.95 30.99 -20.76
CA ALA A 486 55.80 31.95 -21.85
C ALA A 486 54.36 31.95 -22.40
N ALA A 487 53.87 33.14 -22.78
CA ALA A 487 52.56 33.29 -23.38
C ALA A 487 52.47 32.55 -24.72
N ARG A 488 51.33 31.89 -24.95
CA ARG A 488 51.03 31.18 -26.19
C ARG A 488 49.83 31.85 -26.86
N SER A 489 49.95 32.10 -28.16
CA SER A 489 48.86 32.69 -28.95
C SER A 489 47.69 31.71 -29.11
N LEU A 490 46.46 32.21 -28.99
CA LEU A 490 45.20 31.50 -29.12
C LEU A 490 44.37 32.13 -30.25
N PRO A 491 44.75 31.89 -31.53
CA PRO A 491 44.18 32.60 -32.67
C PRO A 491 42.69 32.32 -32.83
N GLY A 492 41.93 33.35 -33.21
CA GLY A 492 40.50 33.25 -33.48
C GLY A 492 39.58 33.43 -32.28
N MET A 493 40.11 33.53 -31.05
CA MET A 493 39.29 33.83 -29.87
C MET A 493 38.63 35.21 -30.03
N PRO A 494 37.30 35.32 -29.86
CA PRO A 494 36.60 36.60 -30.05
C PRO A 494 37.05 37.61 -29.01
N GLY A 495 37.38 38.84 -29.42
CA GLY A 495 37.67 39.93 -28.48
C GLY A 495 36.42 40.40 -27.77
N SER A 496 36.58 41.06 -26.62
CA SER A 496 35.46 41.70 -25.92
C SER A 496 35.00 42.96 -26.68
N THR A 497 33.68 43.14 -26.87
CA THR A 497 33.12 44.41 -27.38
C THR A 497 32.72 45.31 -26.20
N ALA A 498 32.66 46.63 -26.41
CA ALA A 498 32.30 47.59 -25.35
C ALA A 498 30.90 47.33 -24.74
N GLU A 499 29.95 46.75 -25.49
CA GLU A 499 28.63 46.34 -24.98
C GLU A 499 28.66 44.99 -24.22
N ALA A 500 29.69 44.16 -24.41
CA ALA A 500 29.84 42.83 -23.81
C ALA A 500 30.34 42.85 -22.34
N LEU A 501 30.65 44.02 -21.79
CA LEU A 501 31.33 44.17 -20.50
C LEU A 501 30.50 43.70 -19.29
N ARG A 502 29.17 43.55 -19.39
CA ARG A 502 28.32 43.06 -18.28
C ARG A 502 28.13 41.54 -18.22
N TYR A 503 28.28 40.80 -19.32
CA TYR A 503 27.87 39.38 -19.40
C TYR A 503 28.92 38.46 -20.04
N SER A 504 30.16 38.94 -20.23
CA SER A 504 31.24 38.10 -20.74
C SER A 504 32.03 37.44 -19.61
N GLU A 505 32.18 36.12 -19.68
CA GLU A 505 32.91 35.30 -18.71
C GLU A 505 33.77 34.26 -19.41
N VAL A 506 34.95 34.01 -18.86
CA VAL A 506 35.84 32.95 -19.31
C VAL A 506 35.96 31.94 -18.17
N LEU A 507 35.33 30.78 -18.35
CA LEU A 507 35.34 29.69 -17.39
C LEU A 507 36.28 28.59 -17.88
N LEU A 508 37.15 28.10 -17.01
CA LEU A 508 38.12 27.05 -17.33
C LEU A 508 37.68 25.70 -16.79
N PHE A 509 37.87 24.65 -17.59
CA PHE A 509 37.47 23.27 -17.27
C PHE A 509 38.42 22.24 -17.87
N ASP A 510 38.16 20.95 -17.66
CA ASP A 510 39.05 19.85 -18.11
C ASP A 510 40.46 20.00 -17.52
N GLY A 511 40.51 20.19 -16.19
CA GLY A 511 41.76 20.50 -15.49
C GLY A 511 42.42 21.79 -15.99
N ALA A 512 41.60 22.78 -16.34
CA ALA A 512 42.00 24.06 -16.93
C ALA A 512 42.70 23.96 -18.30
N ARG A 513 42.40 22.90 -19.08
CA ARG A 513 42.86 22.70 -20.46
C ARG A 513 41.87 23.20 -21.51
N LYS A 514 40.62 23.45 -21.14
CA LYS A 514 39.60 24.01 -22.01
C LYS A 514 39.01 25.27 -21.41
N ALA A 515 38.54 26.16 -22.29
CA ALA A 515 37.86 27.39 -21.90
C ALA A 515 36.46 27.43 -22.51
N LEU A 516 35.49 27.81 -21.69
CA LEU A 516 34.18 28.26 -22.12
C LEU A 516 34.19 29.79 -22.09
N THR A 517 34.10 30.42 -23.25
CA THR A 517 33.90 31.87 -23.37
C THR A 517 32.43 32.15 -23.62
N ARG A 518 31.80 32.89 -22.71
CA ARG A 518 30.40 33.32 -22.81
C ARG A 518 30.33 34.79 -23.16
N THR A 519 29.39 35.16 -24.02
CA THR A 519 28.92 36.54 -24.24
C THR A 519 27.40 36.57 -24.10
N SER A 520 26.78 37.75 -24.19
CA SER A 520 25.32 37.91 -24.17
C SER A 520 24.60 37.20 -25.34
N GLU A 521 25.32 36.83 -26.39
CA GLU A 521 24.75 36.30 -27.64
C GLU A 521 25.24 34.91 -28.00
N ARG A 522 26.37 34.47 -27.43
CA ARG A 522 26.94 33.16 -27.76
C ARG A 522 27.82 32.60 -26.65
N ALA A 523 27.98 31.29 -26.68
CA ALA A 523 28.98 30.55 -25.95
C ALA A 523 29.90 29.82 -26.93
N GLU A 524 31.20 29.82 -26.64
CA GLU A 524 32.20 29.08 -27.41
C GLU A 524 33.09 28.25 -26.49
N VAL A 525 33.35 27.01 -26.90
CA VAL A 525 34.25 26.10 -26.21
C VAL A 525 35.57 26.03 -26.98
N TRP A 526 36.67 26.19 -26.26
CA TRP A 526 38.03 26.25 -26.80
C TRP A 526 38.91 25.17 -26.19
N ASP A 527 39.66 24.48 -27.04
CA ASP A 527 40.79 23.65 -26.64
C ASP A 527 42.03 24.54 -26.50
N LEU A 528 42.58 24.65 -25.28
CA LEU A 528 43.73 25.52 -25.03
C LEU A 528 45.06 24.86 -25.39
N GLU A 529 45.08 23.53 -25.50
CA GLU A 529 46.27 22.75 -25.87
C GLU A 529 46.41 22.71 -27.39
N GLN A 530 45.32 22.37 -28.10
CA GLN A 530 45.22 22.38 -29.56
C GLN A 530 44.98 23.79 -30.14
N ARG A 531 44.67 24.77 -29.28
CA ARG A 531 44.50 26.20 -29.62
C ARG A 531 43.44 26.45 -30.69
N ARG A 532 42.29 25.76 -30.57
CA ARG A 532 41.19 25.85 -31.54
C ARG A 532 39.83 25.84 -30.86
N ARG A 533 38.85 26.43 -31.53
CA ARG A 533 37.44 26.34 -31.14
C ARG A 533 36.90 24.94 -31.43
N ILE A 534 36.22 24.35 -30.45
CA ILE A 534 35.58 23.03 -30.54
C ILE A 534 34.08 23.17 -30.82
N ALA A 535 33.40 24.11 -30.16
CA ALA A 535 31.95 24.28 -30.28
C ALA A 535 31.55 25.76 -30.20
N VAL A 536 30.41 26.09 -30.79
CA VAL A 536 29.77 27.40 -30.70
C VAL A 536 28.26 27.23 -30.60
N ARG A 537 27.62 28.05 -29.78
CA ARG A 537 26.17 28.09 -29.64
C ARG A 537 25.71 29.52 -29.43
N SER A 538 24.64 29.91 -30.10
CA SER A 538 23.94 31.16 -29.79
C SER A 538 23.17 31.06 -28.48
N LEU A 539 23.31 32.07 -27.63
CA LEU A 539 22.58 32.21 -26.37
C LEU A 539 21.48 33.25 -26.53
N GLY A 540 20.38 33.03 -25.82
CA GLY A 540 19.37 34.06 -25.63
C GLY A 540 19.89 35.16 -24.70
N PRO A 541 19.29 36.37 -24.76
CA PRO A 541 19.62 37.42 -23.81
C PRO A 541 19.33 36.92 -22.38
N TYR A 542 20.28 37.14 -21.45
CA TYR A 542 20.18 36.77 -20.03
C TYR A 542 20.19 35.25 -19.72
N GLU A 543 20.63 34.40 -20.63
CA GLU A 543 20.94 33.01 -20.30
C GLU A 543 22.28 32.91 -19.55
N ASP A 544 22.29 32.20 -18.42
CA ASP A 544 23.51 31.95 -17.64
C ASP A 544 24.03 30.54 -17.89
N MET A 545 25.32 30.40 -18.14
CA MET A 545 25.93 29.10 -18.45
C MET A 545 27.18 28.88 -17.62
N THR A 546 27.26 27.74 -16.95
CA THR A 546 28.42 27.35 -16.15
C THR A 546 28.92 25.97 -16.55
N VAL A 547 30.16 25.68 -16.19
CA VAL A 547 30.74 24.35 -16.35
C VAL A 547 30.23 23.45 -15.24
N ALA A 548 29.69 22.31 -15.62
CA ALA A 548 29.26 21.26 -14.70
C ALA A 548 30.41 20.35 -14.28
N ASP A 549 31.10 19.90 -15.31
CA ASP A 549 32.15 18.92 -15.34
C ASP A 549 33.61 19.34 -15.24
N ASP A 550 34.52 18.51 -14.73
CA ASP A 550 35.85 18.49 -15.33
C ASP A 550 35.80 17.95 -16.78
N LYS A 551 34.86 17.07 -17.15
CA LYS A 551 34.77 16.50 -18.51
C LYS A 551 34.06 17.37 -19.55
N GLY A 552 33.57 18.55 -19.16
CA GLY A 552 32.95 19.50 -20.08
C GLY A 552 31.44 19.34 -20.27
N ILE A 553 30.73 18.74 -19.32
CA ILE A 553 29.29 18.99 -19.21
C ILE A 553 29.10 20.47 -18.84
N PHE A 554 28.04 21.10 -19.35
CA PHE A 554 27.65 22.47 -18.99
C PHE A 554 26.23 22.50 -18.47
N LEU A 555 25.91 23.49 -17.63
CA LEU A 555 24.55 23.82 -17.26
C LEU A 555 24.17 25.16 -17.85
N LEU A 556 22.96 25.25 -18.38
CA LEU A 556 22.34 26.50 -18.79
C LEU A 556 21.11 26.76 -17.93
N GLY A 557 21.02 27.95 -17.35
CA GLY A 557 19.81 28.51 -16.77
C GLY A 557 19.14 29.46 -17.76
N GLY A 558 17.99 29.07 -18.29
CA GLY A 558 17.20 29.86 -19.23
C GLY A 558 16.30 30.90 -18.54
N GLN A 559 15.86 31.91 -19.31
CA GLN A 559 14.86 32.90 -18.86
C GLN A 559 13.52 32.27 -18.46
N ASP A 560 13.18 31.13 -19.04
CA ASP A 560 11.97 30.38 -18.71
C ASP A 560 12.08 29.65 -17.36
N GLY A 561 13.21 29.81 -16.65
CA GLY A 561 13.53 29.12 -15.40
C GLY A 561 14.09 27.72 -15.62
N THR A 562 14.21 27.24 -16.86
CA THR A 562 14.72 25.88 -17.10
C THR A 562 16.21 25.79 -16.85
N VAL A 563 16.61 24.71 -16.17
CA VAL A 563 18.02 24.36 -15.94
C VAL A 563 18.31 23.12 -16.77
N ARG A 564 19.23 23.22 -17.72
CA ARG A 564 19.50 22.17 -18.72
C ARG A 564 20.98 21.81 -18.75
N LEU A 565 21.27 20.53 -18.92
CA LEU A 565 22.61 20.02 -19.17
C LEU A 565 22.94 20.06 -20.66
N TYR A 566 24.20 20.34 -20.97
CA TYR A 566 24.79 20.29 -22.30
C TYR A 566 26.07 19.46 -22.26
N ASP A 567 26.39 18.79 -23.35
CA ASP A 567 27.67 18.09 -23.48
C ASP A 567 28.83 19.03 -23.85
N ALA A 568 30.05 18.48 -23.95
CA ALA A 568 31.26 19.23 -24.31
C ALA A 568 31.22 19.90 -25.70
N ALA A 569 30.28 19.48 -26.57
CA ALA A 569 30.04 20.06 -27.87
C ALA A 569 28.88 21.07 -27.87
N LEU A 570 28.39 21.49 -26.69
CA LEU A 570 27.24 22.36 -26.50
C LEU A 570 25.93 21.79 -27.09
N ARG A 571 25.81 20.47 -27.21
CA ARG A 571 24.57 19.80 -27.62
C ARG A 571 23.63 19.67 -26.42
N PRO A 572 22.34 20.00 -26.57
CA PRO A 572 21.38 19.89 -25.48
C PRO A 572 21.25 18.44 -25.00
N GLY A 573 21.33 18.26 -23.69
CA GLY A 573 21.09 17.00 -23.01
C GLY A 573 19.82 17.06 -22.17
N THR A 574 19.94 16.71 -20.88
CA THR A 574 18.81 16.56 -19.98
C THR A 574 18.40 17.87 -19.31
N THR A 575 17.11 18.17 -19.25
CA THR A 575 16.57 19.22 -18.38
C THR A 575 16.54 18.72 -16.93
N LEU A 576 17.29 19.36 -16.03
CA LEU A 576 17.32 19.05 -14.60
C LEU A 576 16.06 19.51 -13.87
N GLY A 577 15.43 20.56 -14.39
CA GLY A 577 14.15 21.04 -13.91
C GLY A 577 13.85 22.47 -14.32
N ARG A 578 12.76 23.01 -13.78
CA ARG A 578 12.32 24.39 -14.05
C ARG A 578 12.07 25.12 -12.74
N LEU A 579 12.72 26.27 -12.59
CA LEU A 579 12.59 27.19 -11.48
C LEU A 579 11.40 28.12 -11.70
N THR A 580 10.79 28.56 -10.59
CA THR A 580 9.69 29.55 -10.61
C THR A 580 10.15 30.92 -11.15
N ARG A 581 11.44 31.22 -11.01
CA ARG A 581 12.09 32.43 -11.54
C ARG A 581 13.39 32.05 -12.24
N PRO A 582 13.89 32.86 -13.19
CA PRO A 582 15.14 32.57 -13.88
C PRO A 582 16.29 32.29 -12.91
N ALA A 583 17.23 31.44 -13.32
CA ALA A 583 18.45 31.23 -12.57
C ALA A 583 19.26 32.54 -12.51
N SER A 584 19.83 32.83 -11.35
CA SER A 584 20.69 33.99 -11.11
C SER A 584 22.16 33.61 -10.94
N THR A 585 22.43 32.44 -10.39
CA THR A 585 23.78 31.86 -10.25
C THR A 585 23.65 30.35 -10.15
N ILE A 586 24.67 29.64 -10.63
CA ILE A 586 24.72 28.18 -10.64
C ILE A 586 26.10 27.71 -10.19
N ALA A 587 26.15 26.76 -9.26
CA ALA A 587 27.36 26.12 -8.78
C ALA A 587 27.24 24.59 -8.83
N MET A 588 28.34 23.88 -9.13
CA MET A 588 28.38 22.41 -9.16
C MET A 588 29.59 21.84 -8.41
N SER A 589 29.44 20.60 -7.91
CA SER A 589 30.55 19.77 -7.44
C SER A 589 31.45 19.31 -8.59
N ALA A 590 32.72 19.03 -8.30
CA ALA A 590 33.71 18.67 -9.32
C ALA A 590 33.45 17.31 -9.98
N ASP A 591 32.70 16.43 -9.32
CA ASP A 591 32.29 15.12 -9.86
C ASP A 591 31.04 15.21 -10.76
N GLY A 592 30.49 16.40 -10.95
CA GLY A 592 29.33 16.62 -11.78
C GLY A 592 28.00 16.26 -11.11
N THR A 593 27.98 15.79 -9.85
CA THR A 593 26.81 15.10 -9.26
C THR A 593 25.83 16.01 -8.54
N GLN A 594 26.29 17.10 -7.92
CA GLN A 594 25.48 18.00 -7.12
C GLN A 594 25.48 19.40 -7.72
N VAL A 595 24.31 19.97 -7.94
CA VAL A 595 24.13 21.31 -8.50
C VAL A 595 23.33 22.17 -7.55
N VAL A 596 23.81 23.37 -7.22
CA VAL A 596 23.00 24.37 -6.52
C VAL A 596 22.70 25.50 -7.49
N VAL A 597 21.42 25.80 -7.66
CA VAL A 597 20.96 26.93 -8.48
C VAL A 597 20.23 27.92 -7.60
N ALA A 598 20.67 29.17 -7.59
CA ALA A 598 19.93 30.25 -6.96
C ALA A 598 19.06 30.95 -8.00
N SER A 599 17.78 31.21 -7.70
CA SER A 599 16.90 31.98 -8.56
C SER A 599 16.93 33.47 -8.22
N TYR A 600 16.51 34.33 -9.16
CA TYR A 600 16.32 35.76 -8.88
C TYR A 600 15.30 36.06 -7.76
N GLY A 601 14.54 35.05 -7.30
CA GLY A 601 13.64 35.16 -6.15
C GLY A 601 14.30 34.90 -4.79
N GLY A 602 15.60 34.63 -4.74
CA GLY A 602 16.32 34.31 -3.49
C GLY A 602 16.24 32.83 -3.10
N GLU A 603 15.71 32.00 -3.98
CA GLU A 603 15.52 30.57 -3.69
C GLU A 603 16.73 29.77 -4.14
N LEU A 604 17.20 28.88 -3.28
CA LEU A 604 18.27 27.94 -3.62
C LEU A 604 17.68 26.56 -3.86
N ASN A 605 18.01 25.94 -4.99
CA ASN A 605 17.54 24.63 -5.39
C ASN A 605 18.74 23.71 -5.59
N LEU A 606 18.80 22.60 -4.84
CA LEU A 606 19.88 21.61 -4.91
C LEU A 606 19.47 20.43 -5.81
N PHE A 607 19.92 20.38 -7.05
CA PHE A 607 19.70 19.27 -7.97
C PHE A 607 20.77 18.17 -7.83
N THR A 608 20.39 16.93 -8.10
CA THR A 608 21.35 15.84 -8.34
C THR A 608 21.28 15.44 -9.82
N THR A 609 22.39 15.52 -10.55
CA THR A 609 22.46 15.22 -12.00
C THR A 609 22.28 13.73 -12.32
N GLY A 610 22.34 12.87 -11.28
CA GLY A 610 22.22 11.42 -11.38
C GLY A 610 20.78 10.87 -11.38
N VAL A 611 19.75 11.67 -11.10
CA VAL A 611 18.37 11.20 -11.25
C VAL A 611 17.96 11.39 -12.72
N ARG A 612 18.49 10.51 -13.55
CA ARG A 612 18.21 10.51 -14.99
C ARG A 612 16.75 10.09 -15.18
N ARG A 613 16.01 10.81 -16.04
CA ARG A 613 14.74 10.34 -16.64
C ARG A 613 14.86 8.93 -17.24
N GLY A 614 16.08 8.49 -17.52
CA GLY A 614 16.48 7.11 -17.69
C GLY A 614 17.99 7.05 -17.89
N GLN A 615 18.65 6.01 -17.37
CA GLN A 615 20.06 5.79 -17.62
C GLN A 615 20.22 5.25 -19.04
N GLN A 616 20.78 6.06 -19.95
CA GLN A 616 21.28 5.52 -21.21
C GLN A 616 22.33 4.45 -20.87
N VAL A 617 22.12 3.25 -21.40
CA VAL A 617 23.04 2.14 -21.22
C VAL A 617 24.13 2.25 -22.29
N ALA A 618 25.39 2.17 -21.87
CA ALA A 618 26.52 2.29 -22.77
C ALA A 618 26.85 0.91 -23.38
N PHE A 619 26.97 0.85 -24.71
CA PHE A 619 27.29 -0.38 -25.46
C PHE A 619 28.48 -0.17 -26.39
N ASP A 620 29.59 0.40 -25.90
CA ASP A 620 30.81 0.64 -26.70
C ASP A 620 30.52 1.30 -28.07
N GLU A 621 29.71 2.37 -28.05
CA GLU A 621 29.29 3.16 -29.23
C GLU A 621 28.45 2.39 -30.27
N LYS A 622 27.85 1.25 -29.92
CA LYS A 622 26.89 0.55 -30.79
C LYS A 622 25.52 1.25 -30.83
N ASP A 623 24.93 1.23 -32.02
CA ASP A 623 23.57 1.66 -32.30
C ASP A 623 22.70 0.41 -32.53
N PHE A 624 21.51 0.41 -31.92
CA PHE A 624 20.52 -0.67 -32.04
C PHE A 624 19.34 -0.20 -32.87
N THR A 625 18.78 -1.10 -33.69
CA THR A 625 17.60 -0.80 -34.50
C THR A 625 16.34 -1.39 -33.87
N PHE A 626 15.18 -0.98 -34.39
CA PHE A 626 13.89 -1.48 -33.92
C PHE A 626 13.83 -3.02 -34.05
N GLY A 627 13.53 -3.72 -32.96
CA GLY A 627 13.47 -5.19 -32.93
C GLY A 627 14.79 -5.90 -32.62
N ASP A 628 15.89 -5.17 -32.40
CA ASP A 628 17.14 -5.74 -31.85
C ASP A 628 17.01 -6.03 -30.35
N LEU A 629 16.15 -5.31 -29.64
CA LEU A 629 15.83 -5.57 -28.24
C LEU A 629 14.75 -6.67 -28.14
N THR A 630 15.00 -7.72 -27.37
CA THR A 630 14.02 -8.80 -27.20
C THR A 630 12.78 -8.32 -26.44
N PRO A 631 11.58 -8.85 -26.74
CA PRO A 631 10.34 -8.45 -26.07
C PRO A 631 10.36 -8.63 -24.55
N ASP A 632 11.14 -9.59 -24.04
CA ASP A 632 11.32 -9.82 -22.60
C ASP A 632 12.38 -8.89 -21.95
N GLY A 633 13.04 -8.04 -22.75
CA GLY A 633 14.05 -7.08 -22.30
C GLY A 633 15.31 -7.70 -21.69
N ARG A 634 15.55 -9.00 -21.87
CA ARG A 634 16.72 -9.69 -21.28
C ARG A 634 17.93 -9.71 -22.19
N MET A 635 17.75 -9.41 -23.47
CA MET A 635 18.80 -9.51 -24.48
C MET A 635 18.63 -8.42 -25.55
N ALA A 636 19.74 -7.86 -25.99
CA ALA A 636 19.81 -7.06 -27.21
C ALA A 636 20.75 -7.75 -28.21
N VAL A 637 20.34 -7.81 -29.47
CA VAL A 637 21.04 -8.51 -30.54
C VAL A 637 21.56 -7.47 -31.52
N HIS A 638 22.88 -7.34 -31.65
CA HIS A 638 23.49 -6.46 -32.63
C HIS A 638 24.15 -7.29 -33.72
N ARG A 639 23.69 -7.11 -34.96
CA ARG A 639 24.24 -7.80 -36.14
C ARG A 639 25.32 -6.91 -36.76
N SER A 640 26.48 -7.49 -37.00
CA SER A 640 27.61 -6.80 -37.65
C SER A 640 28.16 -7.68 -38.78
N GLU A 641 28.98 -7.10 -39.68
CA GLU A 641 29.56 -7.86 -40.79
C GLU A 641 30.32 -9.10 -40.28
N GLY A 642 29.74 -10.29 -40.51
CA GLY A 642 30.35 -11.58 -40.20
C GLY A 642 30.09 -12.16 -38.80
N ARG A 643 29.33 -11.50 -37.93
CA ARG A 643 28.98 -12.04 -36.59
C ARG A 643 27.73 -11.41 -35.96
N THR A 644 27.05 -12.20 -35.13
CA THR A 644 25.96 -11.74 -34.26
C THR A 644 26.49 -11.56 -32.84
N GLU A 645 26.33 -10.36 -32.28
CA GLU A 645 26.72 -10.03 -30.91
C GLU A 645 25.48 -9.95 -30.00
N PHE A 646 25.58 -10.56 -28.82
CA PHE A 646 24.50 -10.59 -27.85
C PHE A 646 24.90 -9.77 -26.63
N TRP A 647 23.99 -8.92 -26.17
CA TRP A 647 24.25 -7.94 -25.13
C TRP A 647 23.19 -8.02 -24.03
N ASP A 648 23.62 -7.74 -22.81
CA ASP A 648 22.73 -7.52 -21.68
C ASP A 648 22.24 -6.08 -21.70
N PRO A 649 20.97 -5.82 -22.02
CA PRO A 649 20.49 -4.45 -22.20
C PRO A 649 20.39 -3.67 -20.88
N ALA A 650 20.47 -4.34 -19.72
CA ALA A 650 20.45 -3.67 -18.43
C ALA A 650 21.83 -3.21 -17.95
N THR A 651 22.89 -3.89 -18.38
CA THR A 651 24.28 -3.58 -17.96
C THR A 651 25.15 -3.04 -19.09
N GLY A 652 24.73 -3.20 -20.34
CA GLY A 652 25.57 -2.89 -21.51
C GLY A 652 26.68 -3.91 -21.73
N ARG A 653 26.73 -4.99 -20.93
CA ARG A 653 27.78 -6.00 -21.03
C ARG A 653 27.49 -6.96 -22.17
N ARG A 654 28.50 -7.24 -23.00
CA ARG A 654 28.41 -8.31 -24.01
C ARG A 654 28.30 -9.67 -23.35
N LEU A 655 27.30 -10.45 -23.75
CA LEU A 655 27.03 -11.82 -23.30
C LEU A 655 27.81 -12.85 -24.11
N GLY A 656 27.91 -12.64 -25.42
CA GLY A 656 28.58 -13.58 -26.32
C GLY A 656 28.58 -13.12 -27.77
N VAL A 657 29.25 -13.90 -28.61
CA VAL A 657 29.35 -13.66 -30.06
C VAL A 657 29.22 -14.99 -30.79
N ILE A 658 28.41 -15.01 -31.85
CA ILE A 658 28.30 -16.16 -32.75
C ILE A 658 28.77 -15.72 -34.15
N PRO A 659 29.87 -16.29 -34.69
CA PRO A 659 30.34 -15.99 -36.04
C PRO A 659 29.35 -16.46 -37.11
N TYR A 660 29.19 -15.69 -38.19
CA TYR A 660 28.34 -16.07 -39.32
C TYR A 660 28.80 -17.35 -40.00
N ALA A 661 30.10 -17.66 -39.96
CA ALA A 661 30.63 -18.94 -40.45
C ALA A 661 30.01 -20.17 -39.75
N ASN A 662 29.47 -19.99 -38.54
CA ASN A 662 28.76 -21.02 -37.81
C ASN A 662 27.25 -20.94 -38.05
N LEU A 663 26.72 -19.82 -38.54
CA LEU A 663 25.30 -19.62 -38.80
C LEU A 663 24.94 -20.15 -40.18
N SER A 664 23.87 -20.91 -40.25
CA SER A 664 23.23 -21.25 -41.51
C SER A 664 22.10 -20.24 -41.72
N VAL A 665 22.24 -19.42 -42.77
CA VAL A 665 21.13 -18.73 -43.49
C VAL A 665 20.62 -17.40 -42.90
N ASN A 666 19.53 -16.86 -43.46
CA ASN A 666 19.09 -15.46 -43.44
C ASN A 666 18.79 -14.99 -42.00
N LEU A 667 19.54 -13.98 -41.54
CA LEU A 667 19.52 -13.50 -40.16
C LEU A 667 18.48 -12.42 -39.90
N GLU A 668 17.82 -11.92 -40.95
CA GLU A 668 16.78 -10.90 -40.84
C GLU A 668 15.54 -11.43 -40.10
N ASP A 669 15.19 -12.71 -40.32
CA ASP A 669 13.97 -13.35 -39.78
C ASP A 669 14.20 -14.31 -38.60
N THR A 670 15.33 -14.21 -37.90
CA THR A 670 15.68 -15.12 -36.80
C THR A 670 15.00 -14.72 -35.47
N ALA A 671 14.34 -15.68 -34.80
CA ALA A 671 13.83 -15.52 -33.44
C ALA A 671 14.85 -16.03 -32.41
N TYR A 672 14.97 -15.33 -31.28
CA TYR A 672 15.95 -15.64 -30.25
C TYR A 672 15.30 -15.74 -28.87
N THR A 673 15.82 -16.63 -28.04
CA THR A 673 15.50 -16.69 -26.61
C THR A 673 16.75 -16.91 -25.77
N LEU A 674 16.81 -16.29 -24.58
CA LEU A 674 17.93 -16.37 -23.67
C LEU A 674 17.57 -17.18 -22.42
N SER A 675 18.46 -18.11 -22.05
CA SER A 675 18.39 -18.83 -20.78
C SER A 675 18.52 -17.87 -19.59
N GLY A 676 17.90 -18.21 -18.46
CA GLY A 676 17.93 -17.43 -17.22
C GLY A 676 19.34 -17.21 -16.68
N ASP A 677 20.22 -18.19 -16.82
CA ASP A 677 21.65 -18.09 -16.49
C ASP A 677 22.49 -17.27 -17.50
N LYS A 678 21.87 -16.83 -18.61
CA LYS A 678 22.49 -16.09 -19.72
C LYS A 678 23.64 -16.82 -20.41
N ARG A 679 23.70 -18.15 -20.28
CA ARG A 679 24.74 -18.99 -20.89
C ARG A 679 24.36 -19.48 -22.28
N TYR A 680 23.08 -19.75 -22.51
CA TYR A 680 22.58 -20.36 -23.73
C TYR A 680 21.62 -19.43 -24.46
N VAL A 681 21.73 -19.40 -25.79
CA VAL A 681 20.75 -18.76 -26.66
C VAL A 681 20.09 -19.82 -27.55
N GLY A 682 18.77 -19.87 -27.53
CA GLY A 682 17.96 -20.64 -28.46
C GLY A 682 17.69 -19.78 -29.69
N MET A 683 17.89 -20.33 -30.87
CA MET A 683 17.82 -19.60 -32.13
C MET A 683 17.00 -20.38 -33.13
N GLN A 684 15.93 -19.77 -33.62
CA GLN A 684 15.12 -20.31 -34.72
C GLN A 684 15.45 -19.55 -36.00
N SER A 685 16.15 -20.21 -36.92
CA SER A 685 16.57 -19.68 -38.22
C SER A 685 15.77 -20.32 -39.35
N VAL A 686 15.64 -19.61 -40.47
CA VAL A 686 15.07 -20.16 -41.72
C VAL A 686 16.21 -20.59 -42.62
N GLU A 687 16.24 -21.85 -43.05
CA GLU A 687 17.24 -22.36 -43.99
C GLU A 687 16.70 -22.37 -45.44
N GLY A 688 17.37 -21.66 -46.35
CA GLY A 688 17.06 -21.66 -47.79
C GLY A 688 15.86 -20.79 -48.22
N PHE A 689 15.43 -20.96 -49.47
CA PHE A 689 14.25 -20.31 -50.07
C PHE A 689 12.95 -21.14 -49.90
N GLU A 690 13.04 -22.35 -49.32
CA GLU A 690 11.96 -23.33 -49.24
C GLU A 690 11.22 -23.35 -47.89
N ASP A 691 11.31 -22.28 -47.08
CA ASP A 691 10.64 -22.14 -45.77
C ASP A 691 10.96 -23.27 -44.75
N GLU A 692 12.08 -23.99 -44.89
CA GLU A 692 12.50 -24.99 -43.90
C GLU A 692 13.17 -24.29 -42.71
N GLY A 693 12.48 -24.24 -41.57
CA GLY A 693 13.02 -23.68 -40.33
C GLY A 693 13.88 -24.67 -39.54
N ARG A 694 14.80 -24.16 -38.75
CA ARG A 694 15.58 -24.94 -37.78
C ARG A 694 15.68 -24.21 -36.45
N PHE A 695 15.51 -24.92 -35.35
CA PHE A 695 15.81 -24.44 -34.01
C PHE A 695 17.10 -25.09 -33.49
N ASP A 696 18.05 -24.27 -33.04
CA ASP A 696 19.31 -24.71 -32.43
C ASP A 696 19.56 -24.00 -31.10
N VAL A 697 20.19 -24.69 -30.14
CA VAL A 697 20.69 -24.08 -28.90
C VAL A 697 22.20 -23.89 -28.96
N TRP A 698 22.65 -22.69 -28.58
CA TRP A 698 24.04 -22.24 -28.66
C TRP A 698 24.60 -21.86 -27.30
N ASP A 699 25.85 -22.23 -27.00
CA ASP A 699 26.57 -21.75 -25.83
C ASP A 699 27.26 -20.41 -26.16
N LEU A 700 26.82 -19.32 -25.53
CA LEU A 700 27.28 -17.94 -25.79
C LEU A 700 28.75 -17.71 -25.42
N ARG A 701 29.30 -18.50 -24.50
CA ARG A 701 30.71 -18.38 -24.07
C ARG A 701 31.65 -18.94 -25.13
N THR A 702 31.24 -20.03 -25.78
CA THR A 702 32.07 -20.74 -26.77
C THR A 702 31.72 -20.40 -28.22
N GLY A 703 30.53 -19.87 -28.49
CA GLY A 703 30.04 -19.60 -29.84
C GLY A 703 29.75 -20.87 -30.66
N ARG A 704 29.50 -22.01 -30.00
CA ARG A 704 29.25 -23.32 -30.62
C ARG A 704 27.82 -23.79 -30.38
N ARG A 705 27.28 -24.53 -31.37
CA ARG A 705 26.00 -25.26 -31.24
C ARG A 705 26.15 -26.37 -30.21
N THR A 706 25.10 -26.59 -29.44
CA THR A 706 24.94 -27.81 -28.63
C THR A 706 24.43 -28.95 -29.50
N ASP A 707 24.38 -30.17 -28.95
CA ASP A 707 23.87 -31.34 -29.67
C ASP A 707 22.33 -31.31 -29.84
N CYS A 708 21.63 -30.36 -29.21
CA CYS A 708 20.20 -30.20 -29.38
C CYS A 708 19.87 -29.18 -30.47
N GLY A 709 19.47 -29.71 -31.63
CA GLY A 709 18.87 -28.97 -32.73
C GLY A 709 17.77 -29.79 -33.38
N THR A 710 16.69 -29.14 -33.82
CA THR A 710 15.54 -29.78 -34.45
C THR A 710 15.11 -29.01 -35.69
N ALA A 711 14.73 -29.74 -36.74
CA ALA A 711 14.00 -29.15 -37.85
C ALA A 711 12.62 -28.70 -37.34
N VAL A 712 12.19 -27.53 -37.80
CA VAL A 712 10.87 -26.95 -37.50
C VAL A 712 10.22 -26.58 -38.84
N GLY A 713 9.08 -27.17 -39.16
CA GLY A 713 8.41 -26.96 -40.44
C GLY A 713 7.89 -25.53 -40.58
N GLY A 714 7.77 -25.07 -41.83
CA GLY A 714 7.50 -23.69 -42.25
C GLY A 714 6.42 -22.98 -41.44
N SER A 715 6.85 -22.27 -40.40
CA SER A 715 6.08 -21.19 -39.82
C SER A 715 6.05 -20.05 -40.84
N SER A 716 4.88 -19.44 -41.09
CA SER A 716 4.79 -18.23 -41.89
C SER A 716 5.56 -17.09 -41.19
N PHE A 717 6.85 -16.99 -41.50
CA PHE A 717 7.67 -15.86 -41.07
C PHE A 717 7.10 -14.61 -41.74
N SER A 718 6.65 -13.67 -40.91
CA SER A 718 6.49 -12.30 -41.36
C SER A 718 7.55 -11.49 -40.60
N PRO A 719 8.18 -10.48 -41.21
CA PRO A 719 9.08 -9.56 -40.50
C PRO A 719 8.42 -8.91 -39.27
N ILE A 720 7.08 -8.89 -39.23
CA ILE A 720 6.23 -8.39 -38.15
C ILE A 720 5.78 -9.53 -37.20
N ARG A 721 5.81 -10.80 -37.64
CA ARG A 721 5.44 -12.00 -36.87
C ARG A 721 6.69 -12.83 -36.58
N ARG A 722 7.40 -12.52 -35.49
CA ARG A 722 8.43 -13.44 -34.96
C ARG A 722 7.75 -14.55 -34.16
N PRO A 723 8.09 -15.83 -34.37
CA PRO A 723 7.50 -16.92 -33.61
C PRO A 723 7.76 -16.74 -32.11
N GLY A 724 6.74 -17.00 -31.29
CA GLY A 724 6.88 -17.03 -29.85
C GLY A 724 7.90 -18.11 -29.49
N LEU A 725 8.95 -17.74 -28.77
CA LEU A 725 10.02 -18.64 -28.39
C LEU A 725 10.59 -18.21 -27.04
N SER A 726 10.60 -19.12 -26.07
CA SER A 726 11.09 -18.78 -24.73
C SER A 726 11.64 -19.95 -23.93
N PHE A 727 12.80 -19.78 -23.31
CA PHE A 727 13.26 -20.66 -22.23
C PHE A 727 12.38 -20.54 -20.99
N LEU A 728 11.89 -21.67 -20.47
CA LEU A 728 11.16 -21.72 -19.20
C LEU A 728 12.11 -21.61 -17.99
N PRO A 729 11.57 -21.34 -16.77
CA PRO A 729 12.38 -21.31 -15.56
C PRO A 729 13.16 -22.62 -15.37
N GLY A 730 14.44 -22.51 -15.00
CA GLY A 730 15.34 -23.66 -14.83
C GLY A 730 16.11 -24.09 -16.09
N ASP A 731 15.94 -23.37 -17.20
CA ASP A 731 16.78 -23.42 -18.42
C ASP A 731 16.87 -24.79 -19.11
N ARG A 732 15.94 -25.70 -18.78
CA ARG A 732 15.85 -27.03 -19.37
C ARG A 732 14.89 -27.07 -20.56
N TYR A 733 13.75 -26.40 -20.44
CA TYR A 733 12.70 -26.45 -21.45
C TYR A 733 12.63 -25.15 -22.24
N VAL A 734 12.35 -25.28 -23.53
CA VAL A 734 12.00 -24.17 -24.42
C VAL A 734 10.59 -24.40 -24.89
N VAL A 735 9.71 -23.41 -24.72
CA VAL A 735 8.40 -23.40 -25.37
C VAL A 735 8.50 -22.62 -26.67
N GLY A 736 7.92 -23.15 -27.73
CA GLY A 736 7.94 -22.56 -29.06
C GLY A 736 6.71 -22.94 -29.86
N GLU A 737 6.41 -22.14 -30.88
CA GLU A 737 5.38 -22.46 -31.88
C GLU A 737 6.06 -23.12 -33.08
N TRP A 738 5.78 -24.42 -33.29
CA TRP A 738 6.37 -25.21 -34.37
C TRP A 738 5.28 -26.06 -35.03
N ASN A 739 5.29 -26.14 -36.37
CA ASN A 739 4.33 -26.92 -37.16
C ASN A 739 2.84 -26.62 -36.87
N GLY A 740 2.51 -25.38 -36.49
CA GLY A 740 1.12 -25.00 -36.19
C GLY A 740 0.60 -25.46 -34.82
N ALA A 741 1.49 -25.86 -33.92
CA ALA A 741 1.18 -26.21 -32.54
C ALA A 741 2.14 -25.50 -31.57
N VAL A 742 1.70 -25.29 -30.33
CA VAL A 742 2.60 -24.87 -29.25
C VAL A 742 3.21 -26.13 -28.64
N GLU A 743 4.53 -26.20 -28.65
CA GLU A 743 5.29 -27.37 -28.22
C GLU A 743 6.35 -26.98 -27.17
N LEU A 744 6.70 -27.96 -26.35
CA LEU A 744 7.82 -27.92 -25.41
C LEU A 744 8.96 -28.76 -25.96
N LEU A 745 10.17 -28.20 -25.95
CA LEU A 745 11.42 -28.89 -26.25
C LEU A 745 12.23 -29.04 -24.98
N ASP A 746 12.57 -30.28 -24.60
CA ASP A 746 13.57 -30.55 -23.56
C ASP A 746 14.98 -30.44 -24.17
N THR A 747 15.74 -29.44 -23.76
CA THR A 747 17.09 -29.18 -24.30
C THR A 747 18.14 -30.22 -23.89
N ARG A 748 17.85 -31.09 -22.91
CA ARG A 748 18.77 -32.16 -22.50
C ARG A 748 18.61 -33.42 -23.34
N THR A 749 17.37 -33.80 -23.63
CA THR A 749 17.05 -34.99 -24.42
C THR A 749 16.80 -34.68 -25.89
N CYS A 750 16.62 -33.40 -26.22
CA CYS A 750 16.18 -32.89 -27.51
C CYS A 750 14.87 -33.51 -28.02
N THR A 751 13.96 -33.82 -27.10
CA THR A 751 12.63 -34.37 -27.41
C THR A 751 11.58 -33.27 -27.32
N ARG A 752 10.60 -33.30 -28.24
CA ARG A 752 9.46 -32.38 -28.27
C ARG A 752 8.19 -33.04 -27.73
N SER A 753 7.34 -32.25 -27.07
CA SER A 753 6.01 -32.65 -26.61
C SER A 753 5.01 -31.51 -26.83
N THR A 754 3.82 -31.83 -27.33
CA THR A 754 2.78 -30.83 -27.61
C THR A 754 2.14 -30.30 -26.32
N VAL A 755 2.02 -28.98 -26.21
CA VAL A 755 1.25 -28.29 -25.16
C VAL A 755 -0.21 -28.14 -25.59
N THR A 756 -0.40 -27.62 -26.80
CA THR A 756 -1.71 -27.54 -27.46
C THR A 756 -1.54 -27.64 -28.97
N GLU A 757 -2.53 -28.24 -29.63
CA GLU A 757 -2.62 -28.27 -31.10
C GLU A 757 -3.14 -26.95 -31.67
N ASP A 758 -3.62 -26.05 -30.81
CA ASP A 758 -4.02 -24.70 -31.20
C ASP A 758 -2.76 -23.89 -31.58
N SER A 759 -2.78 -23.26 -32.75
CA SER A 759 -1.80 -22.26 -33.17
C SER A 759 -2.33 -20.85 -32.96
N GLY A 760 -1.42 -19.93 -32.66
CA GLY A 760 -1.77 -18.55 -32.37
C GLY A 760 -0.57 -17.81 -31.78
N ARG A 761 -0.70 -16.49 -31.65
CA ARG A 761 0.36 -15.70 -31.01
C ARG A 761 0.37 -16.01 -29.53
N PHE A 762 1.53 -16.38 -28.98
CA PHE A 762 1.66 -16.54 -27.53
C PHE A 762 2.66 -15.57 -26.93
N ALA A 763 2.41 -15.23 -25.66
CA ALA A 763 3.31 -14.48 -24.81
C ALA A 763 3.43 -15.20 -23.47
N LEU A 764 4.54 -14.98 -22.78
CA LEU A 764 4.76 -15.49 -21.43
C LEU A 764 4.76 -14.34 -20.44
N SER A 765 4.33 -14.62 -19.21
CA SER A 765 4.58 -13.75 -18.07
C SER A 765 6.08 -13.51 -17.88
N GLY A 766 6.42 -12.41 -17.21
CA GLY A 766 7.83 -12.06 -16.94
C GLY A 766 8.57 -13.09 -16.09
N ASP A 767 7.87 -13.83 -15.23
CA ASP A 767 8.40 -14.97 -14.48
C ASP A 767 8.46 -16.29 -15.30
N ARG A 768 7.95 -16.25 -16.53
CA ARG A 768 7.86 -17.33 -17.52
C ARG A 768 7.09 -18.57 -17.05
N ARG A 769 6.17 -18.40 -16.10
CA ARG A 769 5.31 -19.48 -15.59
C ARG A 769 3.91 -19.51 -16.18
N THR A 770 3.48 -18.44 -16.82
CA THR A 770 2.15 -18.33 -17.40
C THR A 770 2.27 -18.09 -18.91
N LEU A 771 1.79 -19.03 -19.69
CA LEU A 771 1.69 -18.97 -21.15
C LEU A 771 0.29 -18.48 -21.51
N VAL A 772 0.22 -17.45 -22.35
CA VAL A 772 -1.02 -16.86 -22.81
C VAL A 772 -1.04 -16.98 -24.33
N LEU A 773 -2.03 -17.71 -24.86
CA LEU A 773 -2.23 -17.95 -26.29
C LEU A 773 -3.41 -17.09 -26.76
N LEU A 774 -3.17 -16.28 -27.78
CA LEU A 774 -4.16 -15.42 -28.42
C LEU A 774 -4.74 -16.12 -29.65
N ASN A 775 -6.05 -16.35 -29.59
CA ASN A 775 -6.87 -16.95 -30.64
C ASN A 775 -7.85 -15.91 -31.21
N ASP A 776 -8.46 -16.20 -32.35
CA ASP A 776 -9.37 -15.26 -33.04
C ASP A 776 -10.60 -14.85 -32.20
N ASP A 777 -11.02 -15.69 -31.24
CA ASP A 777 -12.21 -15.49 -30.40
C ASP A 777 -11.90 -15.20 -28.92
N GLY A 778 -10.62 -15.19 -28.52
CA GLY A 778 -10.25 -15.07 -27.12
C GLY A 778 -8.80 -15.39 -26.80
N VAL A 779 -8.57 -15.60 -25.51
CA VAL A 779 -7.26 -15.81 -24.91
C VAL A 779 -7.29 -17.06 -24.04
N ASP A 780 -6.39 -17.99 -24.30
CA ASP A 780 -6.20 -19.22 -23.54
C ASP A 780 -4.97 -19.09 -22.63
N THR A 781 -5.19 -19.29 -21.33
CA THR A 781 -4.14 -19.16 -20.31
C THR A 781 -3.73 -20.54 -19.83
N TRP A 782 -2.43 -20.78 -19.77
CA TRP A 782 -1.80 -22.02 -19.33
C TRP A 782 -0.76 -21.71 -18.25
N ARG A 783 -0.69 -22.54 -17.21
CA ARG A 783 0.29 -22.39 -16.12
C ARG A 783 1.25 -23.56 -16.08
N TRP A 784 2.53 -23.22 -15.95
CA TRP A 784 3.64 -24.16 -15.81
C TRP A 784 3.62 -24.78 -14.42
N ASP A 785 3.70 -26.12 -14.35
CA ASP A 785 3.71 -26.86 -13.09
C ASP A 785 5.04 -26.75 -12.32
N GLY A 786 6.08 -26.24 -12.97
CA GLY A 786 7.43 -26.08 -12.41
C GLY A 786 8.42 -27.14 -12.89
N ASP A 787 7.98 -28.20 -13.56
CA ASP A 787 8.80 -29.36 -13.88
C ASP A 787 8.70 -29.81 -15.34
N HIS A 788 7.51 -30.12 -15.86
CA HIS A 788 7.39 -30.80 -17.15
C HIS A 788 6.17 -30.48 -18.00
N ALA A 789 5.15 -29.79 -17.48
CA ALA A 789 3.91 -29.58 -18.21
C ALA A 789 3.27 -28.21 -17.98
N PHE A 790 2.52 -27.79 -19.00
CA PHE A 790 1.54 -26.71 -18.91
C PHE A 790 0.14 -27.28 -18.66
N ALA A 791 -0.58 -26.70 -17.72
CA ALA A 791 -1.99 -26.99 -17.49
C ALA A 791 -2.86 -25.79 -17.87
N ARG A 792 -3.94 -26.01 -18.60
CA ARG A 792 -4.88 -24.93 -18.98
C ARG A 792 -5.55 -24.39 -17.71
N ALA A 793 -5.43 -23.09 -17.48
CA ALA A 793 -5.93 -22.39 -16.31
C ALA A 793 -7.26 -21.67 -16.57
N ALA A 794 -7.40 -21.00 -17.72
CA ALA A 794 -8.59 -20.21 -18.06
C ALA A 794 -8.72 -20.01 -19.58
N ARG A 795 -9.95 -19.72 -20.04
CA ARG A 795 -10.23 -19.18 -21.38
C ARG A 795 -11.07 -17.91 -21.22
N THR A 796 -10.64 -16.81 -21.83
CA THR A 796 -11.33 -15.52 -21.79
C THR A 796 -11.72 -15.09 -23.20
N THR A 797 -13.00 -14.78 -23.45
CA THR A 797 -13.45 -14.33 -24.77
C THR A 797 -13.20 -12.83 -24.98
N LEU A 798 -12.71 -12.46 -26.16
CA LEU A 798 -12.50 -11.07 -26.55
C LEU A 798 -13.69 -10.55 -27.38
N PRO A 799 -14.01 -9.24 -27.33
CA PRO A 799 -14.98 -8.64 -28.25
C PRO A 799 -14.54 -8.83 -29.72
N SER A 800 -15.50 -9.07 -30.62
CA SER A 800 -15.23 -9.23 -32.05
C SER A 800 -14.55 -8.01 -32.71
N GLU A 801 -14.69 -6.84 -32.07
CA GLU A 801 -14.09 -5.57 -32.47
C GLU A 801 -12.62 -5.40 -32.04
N ALA A 802 -12.12 -6.18 -31.06
CA ALA A 802 -10.81 -5.93 -30.45
C ALA A 802 -9.61 -6.24 -31.37
N ARG A 803 -9.77 -7.09 -32.39
CA ARG A 803 -8.76 -7.45 -33.43
C ARG A 803 -7.29 -7.23 -32.99
N PRO A 804 -6.83 -7.98 -31.98
CA PRO A 804 -5.57 -7.71 -31.30
C PRO A 804 -4.36 -7.84 -32.24
N VAL A 805 -3.44 -6.90 -32.15
CA VAL A 805 -2.24 -6.76 -32.97
C VAL A 805 -0.99 -7.15 -32.20
N ASP A 806 -0.93 -6.83 -30.91
CA ASP A 806 0.18 -7.16 -30.02
C ASP A 806 -0.35 -7.58 -28.64
N MET A 807 0.47 -8.32 -27.88
CA MET A 807 0.12 -8.84 -26.57
C MET A 807 1.32 -8.79 -25.62
N SER A 808 1.08 -8.31 -24.40
CA SER A 808 2.03 -8.35 -23.30
C SER A 808 1.36 -8.94 -22.06
N VAL A 809 2.12 -9.67 -21.25
CA VAL A 809 1.63 -10.30 -20.02
C VAL A 809 2.42 -9.73 -18.86
N ASP A 810 1.75 -9.42 -17.74
CA ASP A 810 2.44 -8.91 -16.56
C ASP A 810 3.40 -9.95 -15.95
N HIS A 811 4.27 -9.49 -15.05
CA HIS A 811 5.34 -10.33 -14.52
C HIS A 811 4.83 -11.63 -13.88
N GLU A 812 3.70 -11.58 -13.17
CA GLU A 812 3.09 -12.71 -12.46
C GLU A 812 2.07 -13.50 -13.30
N GLY A 813 1.72 -13.05 -14.51
CA GLY A 813 0.72 -13.70 -15.35
C GLY A 813 -0.72 -13.60 -14.82
N ARG A 814 -1.05 -12.49 -14.16
CA ARG A 814 -2.41 -12.19 -13.66
C ARG A 814 -3.26 -11.46 -14.70
N GLN A 815 -2.62 -10.73 -15.60
CA GLN A 815 -3.29 -9.92 -16.60
C GLN A 815 -2.47 -9.80 -17.89
N ALA A 816 -3.18 -9.60 -18.99
CA ALA A 816 -2.59 -9.36 -20.31
C ALA A 816 -3.11 -8.04 -20.89
N ALA A 817 -2.24 -7.33 -21.59
CA ALA A 817 -2.56 -6.13 -22.34
C ALA A 817 -2.51 -6.43 -23.84
N PHE A 818 -3.51 -5.93 -24.56
CA PHE A 818 -3.65 -6.09 -26.01
C PHE A 818 -3.78 -4.73 -26.65
N SER A 819 -3.07 -4.49 -27.76
CA SER A 819 -3.31 -3.33 -28.60
C SER A 819 -4.07 -3.72 -29.86
N ASP A 820 -5.04 -2.91 -30.30
CA ASP A 820 -5.71 -3.08 -31.58
C ASP A 820 -5.08 -2.24 -32.71
N ARG A 821 -5.58 -2.38 -33.95
CA ARG A 821 -5.07 -1.62 -35.10
C ARG A 821 -5.35 -0.12 -35.01
N GLU A 822 -6.29 0.29 -34.16
CA GLU A 822 -6.64 1.68 -33.89
C GLU A 822 -5.89 2.22 -32.66
N SER A 823 -4.90 1.48 -32.16
CA SER A 823 -4.06 1.86 -31.01
C SER A 823 -4.77 1.91 -29.65
N HIS A 824 -5.98 1.35 -29.54
CA HIS A 824 -6.60 1.14 -28.23
C HIS A 824 -5.88 0.03 -27.48
N VAL A 825 -5.83 0.17 -26.15
CA VAL A 825 -5.23 -0.84 -25.28
C VAL A 825 -6.31 -1.44 -24.38
N TYR A 826 -6.39 -2.76 -24.36
CA TYR A 826 -7.27 -3.53 -23.51
C TYR A 826 -6.45 -4.27 -22.48
N VAL A 827 -6.70 -4.05 -21.20
CA VAL A 827 -6.14 -4.87 -20.12
C VAL A 827 -7.20 -5.88 -19.69
N VAL A 828 -6.83 -7.15 -19.69
CA VAL A 828 -7.70 -8.28 -19.38
C VAL A 828 -7.12 -9.03 -18.20
N ARG A 829 -7.90 -9.16 -17.12
CA ARG A 829 -7.53 -10.01 -15.99
C ARG A 829 -7.77 -11.47 -16.36
N LEU A 830 -6.70 -12.26 -16.44
CA LEU A 830 -6.72 -13.62 -17.00
C LEU A 830 -7.59 -14.59 -16.18
N ASP A 831 -7.68 -14.39 -14.87
CA ASP A 831 -8.44 -15.27 -13.96
C ASP A 831 -9.96 -14.98 -13.98
N SER A 832 -10.36 -13.74 -14.20
CA SER A 832 -11.77 -13.31 -14.09
C SER A 832 -12.42 -12.95 -15.43
N GLY A 833 -11.62 -12.73 -16.47
CA GLY A 833 -12.06 -12.18 -17.74
C GLY A 833 -12.55 -10.73 -17.65
N GLU A 834 -12.35 -10.04 -16.52
CA GLU A 834 -12.64 -8.62 -16.38
C GLU A 834 -11.75 -7.81 -17.32
N ARG A 835 -12.33 -6.78 -17.94
CA ARG A 835 -11.70 -6.00 -19.00
C ARG A 835 -11.74 -4.53 -18.69
N VAL A 836 -10.62 -3.88 -18.93
CA VAL A 836 -10.43 -2.44 -18.82
C VAL A 836 -9.96 -1.94 -20.16
N ARG A 837 -10.72 -1.02 -20.79
CA ARG A 837 -10.30 -0.37 -22.03
C ARG A 837 -9.65 0.96 -21.69
N ALA A 838 -8.39 1.11 -22.04
CA ALA A 838 -7.72 2.41 -21.98
C ALA A 838 -8.22 3.30 -23.13
N THR A 839 -8.86 4.42 -22.79
CA THR A 839 -9.38 5.39 -23.76
C THR A 839 -8.32 6.45 -24.07
N GLY A 840 -8.13 6.77 -25.34
CA GLY A 840 -7.18 7.80 -25.80
C GLY A 840 -6.86 7.64 -27.27
N TYR A 841 -7.08 8.70 -28.06
CA TYR A 841 -6.80 8.73 -29.50
C TYR A 841 -5.44 9.38 -29.73
N LEU A 842 -4.45 8.59 -30.15
CA LEU A 842 -3.17 9.07 -30.68
C LEU A 842 -2.84 8.23 -31.93
N PRO A 843 -2.74 8.81 -33.14
CA PRO A 843 -2.64 8.05 -34.39
C PRO A 843 -1.19 7.91 -34.91
N ASP A 844 -0.80 6.69 -35.27
CA ASP A 844 -0.60 6.23 -36.67
C ASP A 844 -0.06 4.79 -36.69
N LYS A 845 0.75 4.41 -35.70
CA LYS A 845 1.16 3.02 -35.39
C LYS A 845 1.56 2.87 -33.92
N THR A 846 1.20 1.74 -33.31
CA THR A 846 1.69 1.33 -31.99
C THR A 846 2.33 -0.04 -32.10
N ASP A 847 3.58 -0.15 -31.68
CA ASP A 847 4.38 -1.34 -31.97
C ASP A 847 4.74 -2.18 -30.73
N ALA A 848 4.56 -1.67 -29.50
CA ALA A 848 4.85 -2.42 -28.27
C ALA A 848 4.14 -1.87 -27.02
N VAL A 849 3.62 -2.79 -26.18
CA VAL A 849 3.15 -2.50 -24.81
C VAL A 849 3.93 -3.31 -23.77
N ALA A 850 4.22 -2.70 -22.63
CA ALA A 850 4.94 -3.36 -21.53
C ALA A 850 4.35 -3.00 -20.17
N PHE A 851 4.17 -3.99 -19.31
CA PHE A 851 3.79 -3.75 -17.92
C PHE A 851 5.00 -3.30 -17.07
N SER A 852 4.74 -2.51 -16.03
CA SER A 852 5.66 -2.46 -14.89
C SER A 852 5.74 -3.83 -14.23
N ARG A 853 6.82 -4.09 -13.50
CA ARG A 853 7.03 -5.37 -12.82
C ARG A 853 5.89 -5.73 -11.86
N ASP A 854 5.32 -4.76 -11.15
CA ASP A 854 4.18 -4.94 -10.23
C ASP A 854 2.82 -5.10 -10.96
N GLY A 855 2.79 -4.92 -12.28
CA GLY A 855 1.59 -4.95 -13.12
C GLY A 855 0.66 -3.75 -12.95
N ARG A 856 0.98 -2.74 -12.14
CA ARG A 856 0.06 -1.62 -11.88
C ARG A 856 0.06 -0.57 -12.99
N LEU A 857 1.18 -0.46 -13.71
CA LEU A 857 1.37 0.49 -14.80
C LEU A 857 1.53 -0.25 -16.12
N LEU A 858 1.12 0.41 -17.19
CA LEU A 858 1.29 -0.06 -18.55
C LEU A 858 1.92 1.06 -19.39
N PHE A 859 2.95 0.70 -20.16
CA PHE A 859 3.70 1.62 -21.00
C PHE A 859 3.44 1.28 -22.46
N GLN A 860 3.08 2.29 -23.24
CA GLN A 860 2.81 2.15 -24.68
C GLN A 860 3.72 3.09 -25.45
N GLY A 861 4.55 2.53 -26.34
CA GLY A 861 5.29 3.34 -27.30
C GLY A 861 4.34 3.94 -28.34
N PHE A 862 4.53 5.21 -28.68
CA PHE A 862 3.74 5.87 -29.72
C PHE A 862 4.60 6.72 -30.66
N MET A 863 4.06 6.94 -31.85
CA MET A 863 4.63 7.79 -32.88
C MET A 863 3.54 8.60 -33.57
N THR A 864 3.82 9.88 -33.83
CA THR A 864 3.01 10.78 -34.66
C THR A 864 3.87 11.35 -35.80
N GLU A 865 3.35 12.17 -36.72
CA GLU A 865 4.21 12.79 -37.73
C GLU A 865 5.40 13.60 -37.15
N SER A 866 5.23 14.19 -35.95
CA SER A 866 6.19 15.14 -35.37
C SER A 866 6.79 14.72 -34.03
N THR A 867 6.23 13.70 -33.37
CA THR A 867 6.66 13.30 -32.02
C THR A 867 6.80 11.79 -31.87
N ARG A 868 7.69 11.39 -30.97
CA ARG A 868 7.85 10.01 -30.50
C ARG A 868 7.80 10.03 -28.98
N GLY A 869 7.33 8.96 -28.37
CA GLY A 869 7.29 8.91 -26.92
C GLY A 869 6.74 7.64 -26.34
N VAL A 870 6.58 7.67 -25.01
CA VAL A 870 5.95 6.62 -24.22
C VAL A 870 4.75 7.20 -23.48
N ARG A 871 3.59 6.58 -23.65
CA ARG A 871 2.39 6.85 -22.86
C ARG A 871 2.40 5.94 -21.64
N VAL A 872 2.11 6.53 -20.48
CA VAL A 872 2.01 5.80 -19.21
C VAL A 872 0.53 5.68 -18.85
N LEU A 873 0.10 4.47 -18.55
CA LEU A 873 -1.29 4.12 -18.28
C LEU A 873 -1.42 3.43 -16.94
N ASP A 874 -2.55 3.65 -16.26
CA ASP A 874 -2.99 2.81 -15.16
C ASP A 874 -3.55 1.50 -15.72
N ALA A 875 -3.00 0.36 -15.31
CA ALA A 875 -3.48 -0.93 -15.80
C ALA A 875 -4.89 -1.28 -15.28
N GLY A 876 -5.28 -0.76 -14.11
CA GLY A 876 -6.54 -1.08 -13.45
C GLY A 876 -7.72 -0.23 -13.91
N SER A 877 -7.49 1.04 -14.26
CA SER A 877 -8.55 1.93 -14.79
C SER A 877 -8.45 2.21 -16.28
N GLY A 878 -7.27 2.02 -16.89
CA GLY A 878 -7.00 2.41 -18.27
C GLY A 878 -6.74 3.91 -18.45
N ASP A 879 -6.68 4.68 -17.36
CA ASP A 879 -6.43 6.12 -17.42
C ASP A 879 -5.01 6.42 -17.83
N GLN A 880 -4.84 7.42 -18.70
CA GLN A 880 -3.52 7.93 -19.04
C GLN A 880 -2.93 8.74 -17.89
N LEU A 881 -1.86 8.25 -17.27
CA LEU A 881 -1.20 8.91 -16.15
C LEU A 881 -0.25 10.02 -16.61
N ASP A 882 0.57 9.75 -17.63
CA ASP A 882 1.61 10.66 -18.11
C ASP A 882 1.97 10.39 -19.59
N ILE A 883 2.70 11.33 -20.21
CA ILE A 883 3.30 11.19 -21.55
C ILE A 883 4.76 11.62 -21.49
N TRP A 884 5.65 10.74 -21.91
CA TRP A 884 7.08 11.03 -22.05
C TRP A 884 7.42 11.23 -23.51
N THR A 885 7.56 12.48 -23.93
CA THR A 885 7.97 12.80 -25.30
C THR A 885 9.49 12.82 -25.42
N THR A 886 9.98 12.43 -26.58
CA THR A 886 11.37 12.59 -27.00
C THR A 886 11.38 13.40 -28.30
N ASP A 887 12.18 14.47 -28.33
CA ASP A 887 12.39 15.22 -29.55
C ASP A 887 13.18 14.35 -30.55
N PRO A 888 12.78 14.30 -31.84
CA PRO A 888 13.54 13.57 -32.84
C PRO A 888 14.95 14.18 -32.99
N PRO A 889 16.00 13.39 -33.24
CA PRO A 889 17.32 13.91 -33.51
C PRO A 889 17.28 14.92 -34.66
N THR A 890 17.90 16.09 -34.48
CA THR A 890 18.04 17.07 -35.56
C THR A 890 18.80 16.44 -36.73
N GLY A 891 18.12 16.20 -37.85
CA GLY A 891 18.70 15.64 -39.08
C GLY A 891 18.30 14.20 -39.43
N SER A 892 17.51 13.49 -38.61
CA SER A 892 16.98 12.18 -38.98
C SER A 892 15.77 12.33 -39.91
N VAL A 893 16.05 12.39 -41.20
CA VAL A 893 15.07 12.26 -42.28
C VAL A 893 14.52 10.81 -42.26
N GLN A 894 13.21 10.63 -42.12
CA GLN A 894 12.45 9.44 -42.54
C GLN A 894 12.70 8.07 -41.85
N SER A 895 12.93 7.97 -40.53
CA SER A 895 12.69 6.67 -39.89
C SER A 895 11.19 6.52 -39.56
N ASN A 896 10.54 5.54 -40.21
CA ASN A 896 9.21 5.04 -39.82
C ASN A 896 9.27 4.22 -38.51
N GLU A 897 10.33 4.36 -37.73
CA GLU A 897 10.58 3.58 -36.52
C GLU A 897 9.89 4.27 -35.31
N GLY A 898 9.09 3.49 -34.59
CA GLY A 898 8.41 3.90 -33.36
C GLY A 898 9.34 3.85 -32.13
N MET A 899 8.74 4.03 -30.94
CA MET A 899 9.43 3.81 -29.67
C MET A 899 9.21 2.36 -29.24
N GLN A 900 10.27 1.56 -29.13
CA GLN A 900 10.16 0.21 -28.56
C GLN A 900 10.17 0.31 -27.03
N VAL A 901 9.23 -0.36 -26.36
CA VAL A 901 9.15 -0.41 -24.90
C VAL A 901 9.04 -1.86 -24.46
N VAL A 902 9.93 -2.29 -23.57
CA VAL A 902 9.96 -3.66 -23.03
C VAL A 902 10.15 -3.63 -21.51
N PRO A 903 9.67 -4.64 -20.77
CA PRO A 903 9.96 -4.76 -19.34
C PRO A 903 11.46 -4.89 -19.12
N GLY A 904 11.97 -4.25 -18.07
CA GLY A 904 13.36 -4.44 -17.63
C GLY A 904 13.48 -5.55 -16.58
N PRO A 905 14.72 -5.94 -16.20
CA PRO A 905 14.95 -7.03 -15.25
C PRO A 905 14.70 -6.64 -13.78
N ALA A 906 14.48 -5.37 -13.47
CA ALA A 906 14.18 -4.84 -12.13
C ALA A 906 12.80 -4.15 -12.13
N ASP A 907 12.56 -3.20 -11.22
CA ASP A 907 11.41 -2.28 -11.30
C ASP A 907 11.70 -1.17 -12.32
N ASP A 908 11.87 -1.58 -13.56
CA ASP A 908 12.25 -0.72 -14.68
C ASP A 908 11.64 -1.17 -16.01
N ILE A 909 11.71 -0.27 -16.99
CA ILE A 909 11.49 -0.56 -18.39
C ILE A 909 12.70 -0.15 -19.20
N LEU A 910 12.86 -0.78 -20.36
CA LEU A 910 13.84 -0.37 -21.36
C LEU A 910 13.10 0.26 -22.53
N THR A 911 13.55 1.43 -22.95
CA THR A 911 13.04 2.13 -24.14
C THR A 911 14.14 2.26 -25.17
N LEU A 912 13.84 1.93 -26.43
CA LEU A 912 14.72 2.16 -27.57
C LEU A 912 14.02 3.16 -28.51
N GLY A 913 14.63 4.32 -28.68
CA GLY A 913 14.11 5.41 -29.49
C GLY A 913 14.79 5.52 -30.86
N PRO A 914 14.39 6.51 -31.69
CA PRO A 914 14.98 6.77 -33.01
C PRO A 914 16.42 7.29 -32.95
N ASP A 915 16.94 7.59 -31.76
CA ASP A 915 18.36 7.87 -31.52
C ASP A 915 19.21 6.58 -31.47
N HIS A 916 18.58 5.42 -31.66
CA HIS A 916 19.20 4.08 -31.61
C HIS A 916 19.84 3.76 -30.25
N LYS A 917 19.43 4.46 -29.19
CA LYS A 917 19.95 4.27 -27.82
C LYS A 917 18.94 3.56 -26.93
N VAL A 918 19.42 2.56 -26.20
CA VAL A 918 18.65 1.91 -25.13
C VAL A 918 18.75 2.75 -23.87
N VAL A 919 17.59 3.13 -23.35
CA VAL A 919 17.44 3.91 -22.12
C VAL A 919 16.71 3.05 -21.09
N ARG A 920 17.37 2.82 -19.95
CA ARG A 920 16.80 2.15 -18.79
C ARG A 920 16.08 3.14 -17.91
N ARG A 921 14.79 2.94 -17.66
CA ARG A 921 13.95 3.85 -16.87
C ARG A 921 13.46 3.10 -15.65
N THR A 922 13.87 3.54 -14.47
CA THR A 922 13.28 3.03 -13.23
C THR A 922 11.83 3.52 -13.16
N VAL A 923 10.90 2.57 -13.13
CA VAL A 923 9.47 2.85 -13.22
C VAL A 923 8.70 1.90 -12.31
N GLY A 924 7.66 2.42 -11.68
CA GLY A 924 6.87 1.65 -10.73
C GLY A 924 6.42 2.52 -9.58
N VAL A 925 5.28 2.17 -8.98
CA VAL A 925 4.71 2.96 -7.88
C VAL A 925 5.66 3.00 -6.68
N GLY A 926 6.28 1.87 -6.32
CA GLY A 926 7.27 1.79 -5.24
C GLY A 926 8.54 2.60 -5.54
N ALA A 927 9.09 2.50 -6.75
CA ALA A 927 10.27 3.27 -7.13
C ALA A 927 10.02 4.79 -7.15
N TRP A 928 8.85 5.22 -7.62
CA TRP A 928 8.43 6.62 -7.56
C TRP A 928 8.25 7.09 -6.13
N HIS A 929 7.63 6.28 -5.28
CA HIS A 929 7.48 6.54 -3.86
C HIS A 929 8.86 6.78 -3.19
N ASP A 930 9.81 5.86 -3.36
CA ASP A 930 11.15 5.97 -2.78
C ASP A 930 11.91 7.21 -3.27
N LEU A 931 11.79 7.52 -4.56
CA LEU A 931 12.39 8.70 -5.16
C LEU A 931 11.84 9.98 -4.53
N LEU A 932 10.52 10.10 -4.39
CA LEU A 932 9.87 11.27 -3.81
C LEU A 932 10.13 11.39 -2.30
N CYS A 933 10.21 10.27 -1.57
CA CYS A 933 10.61 10.28 -0.16
C CYS A 933 12.03 10.82 0.05
N GLY A 934 12.93 10.64 -0.93
CA GLY A 934 14.23 11.29 -0.95
C GLY A 934 14.19 12.82 -1.14
N LEU A 935 13.11 13.37 -1.73
CA LEU A 935 12.92 14.80 -1.97
C LEU A 935 12.14 15.50 -0.83
N VAL A 936 11.34 14.72 -0.11
CA VAL A 936 10.35 15.20 0.85
C VAL A 936 10.66 14.63 2.23
N SER A 937 11.36 15.41 3.05
CA SER A 937 11.77 14.98 4.40
C SER A 937 10.82 15.43 5.51
N GLN A 938 9.75 16.17 5.21
CA GLN A 938 8.81 16.71 6.20
C GLN A 938 7.41 16.13 5.98
N PRO A 939 6.71 15.73 7.05
CA PRO A 939 5.32 15.28 6.96
C PRO A 939 4.40 16.44 6.57
N LEU A 940 3.16 16.13 6.19
CA LEU A 940 2.15 17.16 5.95
C LEU A 940 1.99 18.06 7.20
N PRO A 941 1.86 19.40 7.02
CA PRO A 941 1.56 20.29 8.14
C PRO A 941 0.32 19.82 8.90
N ALA A 942 0.32 19.92 10.24
CA ALA A 942 -0.76 19.38 11.08
C ALA A 942 -2.17 19.79 10.63
N ARG A 943 -2.36 21.07 10.26
CA ARG A 943 -3.64 21.58 9.74
C ARG A 943 -4.09 20.91 8.44
N GLU A 944 -3.14 20.61 7.55
CA GLU A 944 -3.43 19.94 6.28
C GLU A 944 -3.66 18.45 6.51
N ARG A 945 -2.89 17.82 7.40
CA ARG A 945 -3.12 16.44 7.83
C ARG A 945 -4.52 16.28 8.42
N ASP A 946 -4.89 17.13 9.38
CA ASP A 946 -6.24 17.12 9.98
C ASP A 946 -7.32 17.40 8.93
N ARG A 947 -7.08 18.27 7.95
CA ARG A 947 -8.07 18.59 6.92
C ARG A 947 -8.42 17.40 6.02
N TYR A 948 -7.44 16.57 5.65
CA TYR A 948 -7.64 15.49 4.67
C TYR A 948 -7.74 14.11 5.30
N LEU A 949 -7.09 13.90 6.45
CA LEU A 949 -6.89 12.59 7.07
C LEU A 949 -7.52 12.48 8.46
N GLN A 950 -8.45 13.39 8.80
CA GLN A 950 -9.22 13.28 10.03
C GLN A 950 -9.88 11.90 10.14
N ASP A 951 -9.72 11.25 11.29
CA ASP A 951 -10.30 9.93 11.59
C ASP A 951 -9.80 8.78 10.68
N LEU A 952 -8.78 9.02 9.85
CA LEU A 952 -8.10 8.02 9.03
C LEU A 952 -6.72 7.71 9.63
N ASP A 953 -6.53 6.46 10.02
CA ASP A 953 -5.21 5.97 10.46
C ASP A 953 -4.32 5.78 9.22
N VAL A 954 -3.51 6.80 8.92
CA VAL A 954 -2.56 6.86 7.80
C VAL A 954 -1.19 7.26 8.35
N GLU A 955 -0.21 6.39 8.15
CA GLU A 955 1.17 6.60 8.59
C GLU A 955 1.88 7.67 7.75
N ASP A 956 3.06 8.12 8.20
CA ASP A 956 3.87 9.02 7.39
C ASP A 956 4.55 8.18 6.29
N PRO A 957 4.34 8.47 4.99
CA PRO A 957 4.76 7.60 3.89
C PRO A 957 6.28 7.37 3.82
N CYS A 958 7.08 8.27 4.40
CA CYS A 958 8.54 8.24 4.30
C CYS A 958 9.25 7.96 5.64
N ARG A 959 8.57 7.32 6.61
CA ARG A 959 9.15 7.00 7.93
C ARG A 959 9.83 5.64 8.02
#